data_AF-A0A423H6D8-F1
#
_entry.id   AF-A0A423H6D8-F1
#
_cell.length_a   1.000
_cell.length_b   1.000
_cell.length_c   1.000
_cell.angle_alpha   90.00
_cell.angle_beta   90.00
_cell.angle_gamma   90.00
#
_symmetry.space_group_name_H-M   'P 1'
#
loop_
_entity.id
_entity.type
_entity.pdbx_description
1 polymer ?
#
loop_
_entity_poly.entity_id
_entity_poly.type
_entity_poly.pdbx_seq_one_letter_code
_entity_poly.pdbx_strand_id
1 'polypeptide(L)'
;MEVPCLLRATLIGNLLLAGLPVAQAHTLGHGATENLKSFAPASPDTPYLEVLHQCVSQQDTDKGHLLSGLGGTRYPLVSLKGAEQVEAFYSQGIALQYGFNFSEAIRAFYQASRFDEGAAMPYWGIALSANSNINSDATTGCDQLAYRSAQIALDNAMARLKDPAAKERFSERQLQREVDYAKAFMTLYSEKDGKLSLPDEGKQRYADAMKSLSENHFDDLDAATLYADALLNLNPWKWWEGDEAVSDKVKPTSAAYEALQVLNRVLVQDKLHTGANHFYIHAIEESPFPASGLPMADRFRDQNPAIGHLVHMASHIYQRTGNNALASIANYTAVSVDRAYTHQVDPQSPYPLHYLGHNIHFLTWTLSIEGRQNEALNMAEELVENTTRYAALDFLCKQYPQEIATKSDYFYAVPYYFAVRFEDWDALKRIEPKINAGLQTINQTCAAANKYGTLTAPYTQVMAAYASAYQKLSADGLDGSAARDALKGYWQAVNAALSVNPDLRYGSNKAVELFRIANLILLNKALGSSHGTLDIAALKDAGAEVFGKDQKQGLSADLQALEGDNNVQIIAAWRKAVQIQDALNYNEPPDWYYTLRESLGYALLTQGQYAQAEQVFREDLAGNRLSGRSLNGLKVSLEKQPGKTVPALLNEQLQTAWRNATVSPSPKN
;
A
#
# COMPACT_ATOMS: atom_id res chain seq x y z
N MET A 1 -49.37 20.02 -4.52
CA MET A 1 -49.14 21.38 -3.98
C MET A 1 -47.83 21.85 -4.56
N GLU A 2 -47.80 23.05 -5.15
CA GLU A 2 -46.70 23.56 -5.98
C GLU A 2 -46.22 24.93 -5.44
N VAL A 3 -45.31 25.59 -6.19
CA VAL A 3 -44.97 27.04 -6.14
C VAL A 3 -43.99 27.44 -5.00
N PRO A 4 -42.89 28.17 -5.28
CA PRO A 4 -42.14 28.28 -6.55
C PRO A 4 -40.59 28.40 -6.42
N CYS A 5 -39.89 28.43 -7.56
CA CYS A 5 -38.59 29.11 -7.69
C CYS A 5 -38.77 30.63 -7.87
N LEU A 6 -37.78 31.45 -7.46
CA LEU A 6 -37.71 32.88 -7.81
C LEU A 6 -36.24 33.30 -8.04
N LEU A 7 -36.00 34.17 -9.04
CA LEU A 7 -34.65 34.40 -9.60
C LEU A 7 -34.52 35.85 -10.14
N ARG A 8 -33.54 36.60 -9.61
CA ARG A 8 -32.96 37.91 -10.07
C ARG A 8 -31.76 38.20 -9.13
N ALA A 9 -30.51 38.48 -9.54
CA ALA A 9 -29.97 39.44 -10.53
C ALA A 9 -30.26 40.91 -10.11
N THR A 10 -29.35 41.88 -10.01
CA THR A 10 -28.03 42.20 -10.66
C THR A 10 -27.19 43.17 -9.75
N LEU A 11 -25.90 43.57 -9.90
CA LEU A 11 -24.77 43.35 -10.84
C LEU A 11 -23.41 43.90 -10.26
N ILE A 12 -22.26 43.56 -10.89
CA ILE A 12 -20.91 44.22 -10.90
C ILE A 12 -20.04 44.25 -9.61
N GLY A 13 -18.76 43.83 -9.76
CA GLY A 13 -17.66 44.07 -8.81
C GLY A 13 -16.32 43.40 -9.24
N ASN A 14 -15.60 43.96 -10.22
CA ASN A 14 -14.31 43.43 -10.73
C ASN A 14 -13.19 43.52 -9.65
N LEU A 15 -12.04 42.82 -9.68
CA LEU A 15 -11.12 42.43 -10.78
C LEU A 15 -10.29 41.15 -10.45
N LEU A 16 -9.72 40.55 -11.51
CA LEU A 16 -8.42 39.84 -11.56
C LEU A 16 -8.04 38.83 -10.46
N LEU A 17 -8.11 37.55 -10.82
CA LEU A 17 -7.00 36.60 -10.58
C LEU A 17 -6.66 35.90 -11.91
N ALA A 18 -5.38 35.73 -12.20
CA ALA A 18 -4.91 35.12 -13.44
C ALA A 18 -5.02 33.59 -13.38
N GLY A 19 -5.24 32.95 -14.53
CA GLY A 19 -5.32 31.50 -14.61
C GLY A 19 -3.98 30.83 -14.30
N LEU A 20 -4.00 29.89 -13.35
CA LEU A 20 -3.00 28.83 -13.22
C LEU A 20 -3.58 27.55 -13.84
N PRO A 21 -2.75 26.69 -14.47
CA PRO A 21 -3.25 25.48 -15.12
C PRO A 21 -3.80 24.48 -14.11
N VAL A 22 -4.85 23.75 -14.52
CA VAL A 22 -5.45 22.66 -13.73
C VAL A 22 -4.41 21.55 -13.56
N ALA A 23 -3.97 21.31 -12.33
CA ALA A 23 -3.00 20.26 -12.02
C ALA A 23 -3.70 18.90 -11.92
N GLN A 24 -3.79 18.18 -13.04
CA GLN A 24 -4.12 16.75 -13.01
C GLN A 24 -2.97 15.98 -12.35
N ALA A 25 -3.22 15.38 -11.18
CA ALA A 25 -2.23 14.63 -10.41
C ALA A 25 -2.82 13.30 -9.91
N HIS A 26 -3.06 12.36 -10.84
CA HIS A 26 -3.40 10.97 -10.49
C HIS A 26 -2.14 10.17 -10.19
N THR A 27 -2.19 9.28 -9.20
CA THR A 27 -0.95 8.85 -8.53
C THR A 27 -0.89 7.38 -8.16
N LEU A 28 -0.06 6.68 -8.93
CA LEU A 28 0.90 5.71 -8.42
C LEU A 28 2.31 6.21 -8.82
N GLY A 29 3.44 5.60 -8.47
CA GLY A 29 3.83 4.21 -8.72
C GLY A 29 4.07 4.00 -10.22
N HIS A 30 3.05 4.22 -11.05
CA HIS A 30 3.11 4.21 -12.52
C HIS A 30 3.72 5.47 -13.16
N GLY A 31 4.46 6.27 -12.39
CA GLY A 31 5.09 7.54 -12.83
C GLY A 31 6.30 7.40 -13.74
N ALA A 32 6.35 6.37 -14.59
CA ALA A 32 7.17 6.37 -15.80
C ALA A 32 6.34 6.97 -16.96
N THR A 33 6.99 7.50 -17.99
CA THR A 33 6.29 7.74 -19.26
C THR A 33 5.72 6.42 -19.80
N GLU A 34 4.59 6.48 -20.50
CA GLU A 34 3.84 5.31 -21.05
C GLU A 34 4.64 4.52 -22.12
N ASN A 35 5.73 3.89 -21.68
CA ASN A 35 6.46 2.88 -22.42
C ASN A 35 5.62 1.59 -22.37
N LEU A 36 4.61 1.52 -23.25
CA LEU A 36 3.76 0.36 -23.50
C LEU A 36 4.53 -0.94 -23.25
N LYS A 37 4.18 -1.63 -22.15
CA LYS A 37 4.95 -2.78 -21.66
C LYS A 37 4.97 -3.83 -22.75
N SER A 38 6.14 -4.03 -23.35
CA SER A 38 6.29 -4.82 -24.56
C SER A 38 7.50 -5.74 -24.49
N PHE A 39 7.30 -6.96 -24.99
CA PHE A 39 8.22 -8.07 -24.81
C PHE A 39 8.18 -8.98 -26.05
N ALA A 40 9.27 -9.72 -26.29
CA ALA A 40 9.22 -10.84 -27.22
C ALA A 40 8.61 -12.05 -26.50
N PRO A 41 7.68 -12.82 -27.12
CA PRO A 41 7.27 -14.10 -26.59
C PRO A 41 8.47 -15.05 -26.45
N ALA A 42 8.37 -16.02 -25.53
CA ALA A 42 9.31 -17.14 -25.51
C ALA A 42 9.16 -17.98 -26.80
N SER A 43 10.24 -18.60 -27.28
CA SER A 43 10.16 -19.48 -28.44
C SER A 43 9.27 -20.70 -28.13
N PRO A 44 8.47 -21.21 -29.08
CA PRO A 44 7.78 -22.49 -28.95
C PRO A 44 8.74 -23.63 -28.55
N ASP A 45 9.98 -23.59 -29.06
CA ASP A 45 11.02 -24.59 -28.81
C ASP A 45 11.69 -24.48 -27.42
N THR A 46 11.57 -23.33 -26.74
CA THR A 46 12.08 -23.17 -25.37
C THR A 46 11.33 -24.15 -24.45
N PRO A 47 11.97 -24.91 -23.55
CA PRO A 47 11.28 -25.75 -22.57
C PRO A 47 10.29 -24.95 -21.70
N TYR A 48 9.09 -25.48 -21.42
CA TYR A 48 8.10 -24.76 -20.61
C TYR A 48 8.63 -24.43 -19.20
N LEU A 49 9.40 -25.35 -18.59
CA LEU A 49 10.06 -25.13 -17.29
C LEU A 49 11.02 -23.93 -17.29
N GLU A 50 11.74 -23.68 -18.38
CA GLU A 50 12.67 -22.54 -18.49
C GLU A 50 11.92 -21.19 -18.44
N VAL A 51 10.68 -21.16 -18.95
CA VAL A 51 9.80 -19.98 -18.85
C VAL A 51 9.13 -19.90 -17.49
N LEU A 52 8.72 -21.04 -16.90
CA LEU A 52 8.16 -21.13 -15.55
C LEU A 52 9.15 -20.60 -14.49
N HIS A 53 10.43 -20.96 -14.61
CA HIS A 53 11.50 -20.60 -13.67
C HIS A 53 11.96 -19.13 -13.78
N GLN A 54 11.31 -18.31 -14.61
CA GLN A 54 11.43 -16.86 -14.56
C GLN A 54 10.64 -16.25 -13.38
N CYS A 55 9.61 -16.93 -12.86
CA CYS A 55 8.65 -16.38 -11.87
C CYS A 55 8.56 -17.15 -10.55
N VAL A 56 8.91 -18.43 -10.56
CA VAL A 56 8.91 -19.33 -9.40
C VAL A 56 10.21 -20.10 -9.36
N SER A 57 10.76 -20.37 -8.18
CA SER A 57 12.02 -21.11 -8.12
C SER A 57 11.84 -22.58 -8.49
N GLN A 58 12.93 -23.19 -8.97
CA GLN A 58 12.96 -24.63 -9.15
C GLN A 58 12.70 -25.36 -7.82
N GLN A 59 13.31 -24.89 -6.71
CA GLN A 59 13.13 -25.42 -5.34
C GLN A 59 11.65 -25.54 -4.93
N ASP A 60 10.82 -24.59 -5.34
CA ASP A 60 9.39 -24.61 -5.02
C ASP A 60 8.65 -25.56 -5.98
N THR A 61 8.92 -25.49 -7.29
CA THR A 61 8.23 -26.32 -8.30
C THR A 61 8.55 -27.81 -8.21
N ASP A 62 9.70 -28.20 -7.67
CA ASP A 62 10.07 -29.60 -7.41
C ASP A 62 9.24 -30.21 -6.26
N LYS A 63 8.72 -29.39 -5.33
CA LYS A 63 7.97 -29.81 -4.14
C LYS A 63 6.45 -29.85 -4.39
N GLY A 64 5.89 -31.04 -4.56
CA GLY A 64 4.43 -31.25 -4.51
C GLY A 64 3.90 -31.24 -3.07
N HIS A 65 3.26 -30.16 -2.63
CA HIS A 65 2.64 -30.06 -1.30
C HIS A 65 1.27 -29.35 -1.34
N LEU A 66 0.34 -29.77 -0.48
CA LEU A 66 -0.96 -29.12 -0.25
C LEU A 66 -0.96 -28.45 1.14
N LEU A 67 -1.58 -27.28 1.24
CA LEU A 67 -1.67 -26.47 2.46
C LEU A 67 -3.06 -26.64 3.12
N SER A 68 -3.08 -26.78 4.45
CA SER A 68 -4.30 -26.78 5.25
C SER A 68 -4.78 -25.35 5.54
N GLY A 69 -6.09 -25.15 5.73
CA GLY A 69 -6.66 -23.86 6.17
C GLY A 69 -7.01 -22.87 5.04
N LEU A 70 -6.89 -23.24 3.77
CA LEU A 70 -7.27 -22.42 2.60
C LEU A 70 -8.79 -22.38 2.33
N GLY A 71 -9.63 -22.31 3.37
CA GLY A 71 -11.10 -22.25 3.28
C GLY A 71 -11.82 -23.54 2.85
N GLY A 72 -11.18 -24.39 2.05
CA GLY A 72 -11.72 -25.70 1.63
C GLY A 72 -12.67 -25.65 0.42
N THR A 73 -12.87 -24.49 -0.20
CA THR A 73 -13.59 -24.35 -1.47
C THR A 73 -12.94 -25.20 -2.56
N ARG A 74 -13.74 -26.01 -3.27
CA ARG A 74 -13.33 -26.72 -4.49
C ARG A 74 -13.81 -25.96 -5.71
N TYR A 75 -12.94 -25.79 -6.70
CA TYR A 75 -13.22 -25.05 -7.92
C TYR A 75 -13.32 -26.05 -9.10
N PRO A 76 -14.53 -26.41 -9.56
CA PRO A 76 -14.73 -27.54 -10.46
C PRO A 76 -14.32 -27.20 -11.91
N LEU A 77 -13.36 -27.97 -12.43
CA LEU A 77 -12.83 -27.88 -13.80
C LEU A 77 -13.04 -29.17 -14.59
N VAL A 78 -12.74 -29.14 -15.88
CA VAL A 78 -12.66 -30.34 -16.74
C VAL A 78 -11.34 -31.07 -16.44
N SER A 79 -11.39 -32.39 -16.29
CA SER A 79 -10.20 -33.23 -16.21
C SER A 79 -10.49 -34.67 -16.65
N LEU A 80 -9.53 -35.29 -17.34
CA LEU A 80 -9.63 -36.66 -17.84
C LEU A 80 -8.73 -37.64 -17.09
N LYS A 81 -7.72 -37.14 -16.37
CA LYS A 81 -6.67 -37.90 -15.65
C LYS A 81 -6.45 -37.27 -14.27
N GLY A 82 -6.29 -38.08 -13.22
CA GLY A 82 -5.93 -37.58 -11.88
C GLY A 82 -6.86 -36.49 -11.32
N ALA A 83 -8.14 -36.52 -11.66
CA ALA A 83 -9.06 -35.38 -11.47
C ALA A 83 -9.13 -34.85 -10.03
N GLU A 84 -9.02 -35.72 -9.02
CA GLU A 84 -8.97 -35.31 -7.60
C GLU A 84 -7.68 -34.54 -7.28
N GLN A 85 -6.53 -34.99 -7.79
CA GLN A 85 -5.26 -34.28 -7.62
C GLN A 85 -5.26 -32.95 -8.37
N VAL A 86 -5.78 -32.92 -9.61
CA VAL A 86 -5.92 -31.70 -10.41
C VAL A 86 -6.82 -30.70 -9.69
N GLU A 87 -8.01 -31.11 -9.23
CA GLU A 87 -8.94 -30.25 -8.49
C GLU A 87 -8.33 -29.73 -7.18
N ALA A 88 -7.66 -30.57 -6.40
CA ALA A 88 -7.06 -30.17 -5.13
C ALA A 88 -5.96 -29.10 -5.32
N PHE A 89 -5.03 -29.32 -6.27
CA PHE A 89 -3.96 -28.37 -6.55
C PHE A 89 -4.46 -27.10 -7.27
N TYR A 90 -5.44 -27.22 -8.18
CA TYR A 90 -6.09 -26.06 -8.81
C TYR A 90 -6.84 -25.21 -7.78
N SER A 91 -7.56 -25.85 -6.84
CA SER A 91 -8.31 -25.15 -5.80
C SER A 91 -7.41 -24.41 -4.80
N GLN A 92 -6.28 -25.01 -4.43
CA GLN A 92 -5.23 -24.30 -3.71
C GLN A 92 -4.70 -23.11 -4.52
N GLY A 93 -4.43 -23.29 -5.81
CA GLY A 93 -4.00 -22.22 -6.70
C GLY A 93 -4.96 -21.02 -6.73
N ILE A 94 -6.28 -21.25 -6.87
CA ILE A 94 -7.28 -20.17 -6.86
C ILE A 94 -7.37 -19.49 -5.48
N ALA A 95 -7.31 -20.25 -4.38
CA ALA A 95 -7.31 -19.66 -3.03
C ALA A 95 -6.08 -18.77 -2.80
N LEU A 96 -4.90 -19.17 -3.28
CA LEU A 96 -3.65 -18.40 -3.21
C LEU A 96 -3.62 -17.22 -4.19
N GLN A 97 -4.24 -17.35 -5.37
CA GLN A 97 -4.43 -16.27 -6.34
C GLN A 97 -5.27 -15.15 -5.72
N TYR A 98 -6.43 -15.48 -5.14
CA TYR A 98 -7.22 -14.48 -4.41
C TYR A 98 -6.52 -13.98 -3.14
N GLY A 99 -5.53 -14.71 -2.63
CA GLY A 99 -4.67 -14.31 -1.51
C GLY A 99 -3.39 -13.56 -1.90
N PHE A 100 -3.20 -13.22 -3.18
CA PHE A 100 -2.00 -12.59 -3.75
C PHE A 100 -0.65 -13.26 -3.43
N ASN A 101 -0.66 -14.55 -3.04
CA ASN A 101 0.55 -15.37 -2.93
C ASN A 101 0.83 -16.04 -4.28
N PHE A 102 1.13 -15.20 -5.28
CA PHE A 102 1.19 -15.57 -6.69
C PHE A 102 2.21 -16.66 -7.02
N SER A 103 3.40 -16.65 -6.39
CA SER A 103 4.41 -17.69 -6.62
C SER A 103 3.94 -19.07 -6.14
N GLU A 104 3.26 -19.14 -5.00
CA GLU A 104 2.69 -20.39 -4.47
C GLU A 104 1.47 -20.83 -5.28
N ALA A 105 0.68 -19.88 -5.80
CA ALA A 105 -0.41 -20.15 -6.75
C ALA A 105 0.11 -20.78 -8.05
N ILE A 106 1.13 -20.17 -8.69
CA ILE A 106 1.80 -20.71 -9.89
C ILE A 106 2.36 -22.12 -9.60
N ARG A 107 3.02 -22.32 -8.45
CA ARG A 107 3.53 -23.65 -8.05
C ARG A 107 2.40 -24.66 -7.93
N ALA A 108 1.29 -24.32 -7.28
CA ALA A 108 0.14 -25.20 -7.11
C ALA A 108 -0.51 -25.54 -8.46
N PHE A 109 -0.78 -24.55 -9.32
CA PHE A 109 -1.30 -24.78 -10.67
C PHE A 109 -0.36 -25.62 -11.54
N TYR A 110 0.96 -25.45 -11.40
CA TYR A 110 1.95 -26.31 -12.07
C TYR A 110 1.90 -27.75 -11.57
N GLN A 111 1.66 -28.02 -10.28
CA GLN A 111 1.41 -29.39 -9.83
C GLN A 111 0.11 -29.95 -10.41
N ALA A 112 -0.95 -29.14 -10.55
CA ALA A 112 -2.21 -29.59 -11.15
C ALA A 112 -2.02 -30.03 -12.62
N SER A 113 -1.30 -29.27 -13.44
CA SER A 113 -1.07 -29.64 -14.85
C SER A 113 -0.21 -30.90 -15.02
N ARG A 114 0.66 -31.24 -14.07
CA ARG A 114 1.44 -32.50 -14.09
C ARG A 114 0.59 -33.77 -13.98
N PHE A 115 -0.63 -33.70 -13.44
CA PHE A 115 -1.55 -34.85 -13.39
C PHE A 115 -2.40 -34.99 -14.66
N ASP A 116 -2.59 -33.90 -15.40
CA ASP A 116 -3.38 -33.84 -16.63
C ASP A 116 -2.91 -32.69 -17.53
N GLU A 117 -1.86 -32.94 -18.32
CA GLU A 117 -1.23 -31.92 -19.19
C GLU A 117 -2.20 -31.34 -20.25
N GLY A 118 -3.34 -31.99 -20.48
CA GLY A 118 -4.42 -31.50 -21.33
C GLY A 118 -5.42 -30.60 -20.60
N ALA A 119 -5.28 -30.35 -19.30
CA ALA A 119 -6.19 -29.50 -18.55
C ALA A 119 -5.92 -28.01 -18.82
N ALA A 120 -6.94 -27.28 -19.26
CA ALA A 120 -6.79 -25.87 -19.61
C ALA A 120 -6.64 -24.96 -18.38
N MET A 121 -7.52 -25.14 -17.39
CA MET A 121 -7.62 -24.23 -16.24
C MET A 121 -6.34 -24.14 -15.39
N PRO A 122 -5.54 -25.20 -15.19
CA PRO A 122 -4.21 -25.07 -14.56
C PRO A 122 -3.27 -24.10 -15.30
N TYR A 123 -3.16 -24.17 -16.63
CA TYR A 123 -2.31 -23.22 -17.37
C TYR A 123 -2.91 -21.81 -17.41
N TRP A 124 -4.24 -21.69 -17.46
CA TRP A 124 -4.91 -20.38 -17.31
C TRP A 124 -4.69 -19.78 -15.91
N GLY A 125 -4.65 -20.61 -14.86
CA GLY A 125 -4.31 -20.19 -13.50
C GLY A 125 -2.86 -19.68 -13.39
N ILE A 126 -1.90 -20.38 -14.00
CA ILE A 126 -0.52 -19.88 -14.14
C ILE A 126 -0.50 -18.55 -14.91
N ALA A 127 -1.32 -18.40 -15.96
CA ALA A 127 -1.39 -17.17 -16.73
C ALA A 127 -1.91 -15.99 -15.88
N LEU A 128 -2.98 -16.21 -15.13
CA LEU A 128 -3.59 -15.23 -14.23
C LEU A 128 -2.64 -14.81 -13.11
N SER A 129 -1.95 -15.76 -12.46
CA SER A 129 -0.99 -15.47 -11.39
C SER A 129 0.35 -14.88 -11.85
N ALA A 130 0.71 -15.01 -13.13
CA ALA A 130 1.92 -14.41 -13.69
C ALA A 130 1.71 -12.98 -14.24
N ASN A 131 0.48 -12.47 -14.21
CA ASN A 131 0.08 -11.18 -14.78
C ASN A 131 0.02 -10.04 -13.73
N SER A 132 -0.21 -8.80 -14.18
CA SER A 132 -0.50 -7.66 -13.30
C SER A 132 -1.78 -7.89 -12.48
N ASN A 133 -1.82 -7.28 -11.30
CA ASN A 133 -2.97 -7.17 -10.41
C ASN A 133 -3.09 -5.73 -9.88
N ILE A 134 -4.15 -5.44 -9.12
CA ILE A 134 -4.45 -4.11 -8.58
C ILE A 134 -3.32 -3.49 -7.73
N ASN A 135 -2.45 -4.29 -7.10
CA ASN A 135 -1.39 -3.82 -6.20
C ASN A 135 0.00 -3.83 -6.84
N SER A 136 0.21 -4.59 -7.92
CA SER A 136 1.51 -4.66 -8.62
C SER A 136 1.39 -5.07 -10.08
N ASP A 137 2.22 -4.44 -10.93
CA ASP A 137 2.43 -4.93 -12.29
C ASP A 137 3.13 -6.28 -12.31
N ALA A 138 2.89 -7.07 -13.36
CA ALA A 138 3.66 -8.28 -13.65
C ALA A 138 5.16 -7.96 -13.64
N THR A 139 5.97 -8.79 -12.99
CA THR A 139 7.43 -8.63 -13.01
C THR A 139 8.01 -8.99 -14.37
N THR A 140 9.06 -8.27 -14.78
CA THR A 140 9.82 -8.51 -16.01
C THR A 140 10.19 -9.98 -16.20
N GLY A 141 9.64 -10.62 -17.25
CA GLY A 141 9.81 -12.04 -17.55
C GLY A 141 8.51 -12.82 -17.37
N CYS A 142 7.70 -12.49 -16.35
CA CYS A 142 6.43 -13.17 -16.12
C CYS A 142 5.38 -12.92 -17.20
N ASP A 143 5.53 -11.87 -18.00
CA ASP A 143 4.75 -11.68 -19.23
C ASP A 143 4.91 -12.83 -20.24
N GLN A 144 6.11 -13.41 -20.35
CA GLN A 144 6.37 -14.58 -21.22
C GLN A 144 5.67 -15.83 -20.68
N LEU A 145 5.72 -16.04 -19.36
CA LEU A 145 5.01 -17.14 -18.70
C LEU A 145 3.50 -16.99 -18.82
N ALA A 146 2.99 -15.78 -18.59
CA ALA A 146 1.58 -15.46 -18.64
C ALA A 146 1.00 -15.75 -20.04
N TYR A 147 1.61 -15.14 -21.07
CA TYR A 147 1.18 -15.33 -22.45
C TYR A 147 1.27 -16.80 -22.89
N ARG A 148 2.40 -17.48 -22.64
CA ARG A 148 2.59 -18.87 -23.06
C ARG A 148 1.60 -19.81 -22.38
N SER A 149 1.29 -19.57 -21.10
CA SER A 149 0.35 -20.42 -20.36
C SER A 149 -1.11 -20.15 -20.81
N ALA A 150 -1.45 -18.92 -21.17
CA ALA A 150 -2.74 -18.60 -21.79
C ALA A 150 -2.93 -19.26 -23.16
N GLN A 151 -1.87 -19.31 -23.99
CA GLN A 151 -1.87 -20.06 -25.26
C GLN A 151 -2.13 -21.56 -25.04
N ILE A 152 -1.36 -22.20 -24.14
CA ILE A 152 -1.52 -23.63 -23.82
C ILE A 152 -2.92 -23.92 -23.28
N ALA A 153 -3.46 -23.04 -22.42
CA ALA A 153 -4.82 -23.17 -21.91
C ALA A 153 -5.86 -23.10 -23.04
N LEU A 154 -5.72 -22.17 -23.98
CA LEU A 154 -6.63 -22.00 -25.11
C LEU A 154 -6.62 -23.22 -26.04
N ASP A 155 -5.43 -23.72 -26.40
CA ASP A 155 -5.29 -24.90 -27.25
C ASP A 155 -5.85 -26.16 -26.56
N ASN A 156 -5.54 -26.37 -25.27
CA ASN A 156 -6.09 -27.47 -24.47
C ASN A 156 -7.62 -27.43 -24.40
N ALA A 157 -8.21 -26.25 -24.13
CA ALA A 157 -9.65 -26.08 -24.08
C ALA A 157 -10.31 -26.33 -25.45
N MET A 158 -9.73 -25.79 -26.54
CA MET A 158 -10.22 -26.01 -27.90
C MET A 158 -10.06 -27.45 -28.39
N ALA A 159 -9.09 -28.21 -27.87
CA ALA A 159 -8.96 -29.64 -28.11
C ALA A 159 -10.04 -30.43 -27.37
N ARG A 160 -10.27 -30.14 -26.08
CA ARG A 160 -11.30 -30.79 -25.25
C ARG A 160 -12.72 -30.53 -25.71
N LEU A 161 -13.01 -29.33 -26.23
CA LEU A 161 -14.29 -29.04 -26.88
C LEU A 161 -14.55 -29.90 -28.15
N LYS A 162 -13.56 -30.66 -28.62
CA LYS A 162 -13.66 -31.59 -29.77
C LYS A 162 -13.51 -33.06 -29.36
N ASP A 163 -12.85 -33.34 -28.24
CA ASP A 163 -12.57 -34.70 -27.73
C ASP A 163 -13.86 -35.46 -27.33
N PRO A 164 -14.15 -36.63 -27.94
CA PRO A 164 -15.25 -37.49 -27.54
C PRO A 164 -15.23 -37.91 -26.07
N ALA A 165 -14.05 -38.19 -25.50
CA ALA A 165 -13.92 -38.62 -24.10
C ALA A 165 -14.18 -37.50 -23.10
N ALA A 166 -13.98 -36.23 -23.51
CA ALA A 166 -14.40 -35.07 -22.74
C ALA A 166 -15.93 -34.87 -22.83
N LYS A 167 -16.52 -35.03 -24.02
CA LYS A 167 -17.98 -34.92 -24.25
C LYS A 167 -18.81 -36.02 -23.60
N GLU A 168 -18.22 -37.18 -23.35
CA GLU A 168 -18.86 -38.26 -22.59
C GLU A 168 -18.99 -37.92 -21.08
N ARG A 169 -18.07 -37.10 -20.54
CA ARG A 169 -17.93 -36.83 -19.10
C ARG A 169 -18.37 -35.45 -18.66
N PHE A 170 -18.34 -34.46 -19.55
CA PHE A 170 -18.59 -33.05 -19.26
C PHE A 170 -19.57 -32.46 -20.27
N SER A 171 -20.45 -31.57 -19.79
CA SER A 171 -21.38 -30.86 -20.66
C SER A 171 -20.64 -29.90 -21.61
N GLU A 172 -21.25 -29.64 -22.77
CA GLU A 172 -20.75 -28.65 -23.73
C GLU A 172 -20.57 -27.26 -23.08
N ARG A 173 -21.42 -26.90 -22.11
CA ARG A 173 -21.29 -25.64 -21.34
C ARG A 173 -20.02 -25.61 -20.49
N GLN A 174 -19.67 -26.70 -19.80
CA GLN A 174 -18.42 -26.79 -19.02
C GLN A 174 -17.18 -26.72 -19.92
N LEU A 175 -17.22 -27.39 -21.07
CA LEU A 175 -16.13 -27.39 -22.06
C LEU A 175 -15.96 -26.00 -22.71
N GLN A 176 -17.06 -25.35 -23.07
CA GLN A 176 -17.06 -24.01 -23.65
C GLN A 176 -16.57 -22.96 -22.66
N ARG A 177 -16.92 -23.09 -21.37
CA ARG A 177 -16.47 -22.17 -20.31
C ARG A 177 -14.93 -22.10 -20.19
N GLU A 178 -14.22 -23.23 -20.28
CA GLU A 178 -12.74 -23.21 -20.28
C GLU A 178 -12.18 -22.50 -21.51
N VAL A 179 -12.84 -22.66 -22.67
CA VAL A 179 -12.48 -21.94 -23.91
C VAL A 179 -12.74 -20.43 -23.76
N ASP A 180 -13.83 -20.03 -23.10
CA ASP A 180 -14.18 -18.63 -22.89
C ASP A 180 -13.17 -17.93 -21.97
N TYR A 181 -12.78 -18.58 -20.85
CA TYR A 181 -11.77 -18.06 -19.92
C TYR A 181 -10.42 -17.83 -20.62
N ALA A 182 -9.95 -18.82 -21.39
CA ALA A 182 -8.68 -18.73 -22.10
C ALA A 182 -8.73 -17.68 -23.24
N LYS A 183 -9.84 -17.60 -23.99
CA LYS A 183 -10.05 -16.55 -25.01
C LYS A 183 -10.07 -15.16 -24.40
N ALA A 184 -10.80 -14.95 -23.30
CA ALA A 184 -10.89 -13.66 -22.62
C ALA A 184 -9.50 -13.18 -22.24
N PHE A 185 -8.72 -14.02 -21.55
CA PHE A 185 -7.36 -13.68 -21.11
C PHE A 185 -6.43 -13.32 -22.27
N MET A 186 -6.53 -14.01 -23.41
CA MET A 186 -5.72 -13.69 -24.60
C MET A 186 -6.01 -12.29 -25.19
N THR A 187 -7.17 -11.66 -24.91
CA THR A 187 -7.50 -10.31 -25.42
C THR A 187 -6.68 -9.18 -24.77
N LEU A 188 -6.05 -9.43 -23.63
CA LEU A 188 -5.11 -8.51 -22.96
C LEU A 188 -3.97 -8.07 -23.89
N TYR A 189 -3.53 -8.98 -24.76
CA TYR A 189 -2.34 -8.80 -25.56
C TYR A 189 -2.64 -8.18 -26.94
N SER A 190 -1.78 -7.28 -27.37
CA SER A 190 -1.71 -6.81 -28.76
C SER A 190 -0.36 -7.23 -29.35
N GLU A 191 -0.37 -8.04 -30.41
CA GLU A 191 0.84 -8.42 -31.16
C GLU A 191 1.12 -7.43 -32.31
N LYS A 192 2.37 -7.00 -32.44
CA LYS A 192 2.85 -6.21 -33.58
C LYS A 192 4.34 -6.44 -33.80
N ASP A 193 4.76 -6.61 -35.06
CA ASP A 193 6.17 -6.74 -35.47
C ASP A 193 6.94 -7.85 -34.70
N GLY A 194 6.26 -8.95 -34.36
CA GLY A 194 6.82 -10.07 -33.58
C GLY A 194 7.00 -9.79 -32.08
N LYS A 195 6.44 -8.69 -31.57
CA LYS A 195 6.40 -8.34 -30.15
C LYS A 195 4.96 -8.33 -29.63
N LEU A 196 4.82 -8.68 -28.36
CA LEU A 196 3.58 -8.55 -27.61
C LEU A 196 3.62 -7.26 -26.78
N SER A 197 2.43 -6.75 -26.46
CA SER A 197 2.24 -5.60 -25.59
C SER A 197 0.93 -5.71 -24.81
N LEU A 198 0.87 -5.09 -23.63
CA LEU A 198 -0.36 -4.95 -22.83
C LEU A 198 -0.80 -3.47 -22.78
N PRO A 199 -1.43 -2.94 -23.84
CA PRO A 199 -2.02 -1.59 -23.81
C PRO A 199 -3.26 -1.53 -22.92
N ASP A 200 -3.66 -0.33 -22.48
CA ASP A 200 -4.90 -0.15 -21.71
C ASP A 200 -6.16 -0.52 -22.54
N GLU A 201 -6.10 -0.40 -23.87
CA GLU A 201 -7.11 -0.97 -24.77
C GLU A 201 -7.23 -2.50 -24.59
N GLY A 202 -6.12 -3.20 -24.35
CA GLY A 202 -6.09 -4.63 -24.05
C GLY A 202 -6.74 -4.97 -22.71
N LYS A 203 -6.53 -4.13 -21.69
CA LYS A 203 -7.23 -4.23 -20.40
C LYS A 203 -8.75 -4.04 -20.58
N GLN A 204 -9.16 -3.07 -21.41
CA GLN A 204 -10.58 -2.86 -21.74
C GLN A 204 -11.19 -4.08 -22.45
N ARG A 205 -10.52 -4.61 -23.49
CA ARG A 205 -10.98 -5.83 -24.18
C ARG A 205 -11.10 -7.03 -23.24
N TYR A 206 -10.19 -7.15 -22.27
CA TYR A 206 -10.27 -8.19 -21.24
C TYR A 206 -11.48 -8.00 -20.31
N ALA A 207 -11.73 -6.77 -19.84
CA ALA A 207 -12.92 -6.45 -19.06
C ALA A 207 -14.22 -6.74 -19.85
N ASP A 208 -14.29 -6.36 -21.13
CA ASP A 208 -15.45 -6.61 -21.99
C ASP A 208 -15.67 -8.11 -22.27
N ALA A 209 -14.58 -8.87 -22.43
CA ALA A 209 -14.63 -10.32 -22.58
C ALA A 209 -15.06 -11.03 -21.27
N MET A 210 -14.55 -10.58 -20.12
CA MET A 210 -14.93 -11.11 -18.80
C MET A 210 -16.37 -10.73 -18.43
N LYS A 211 -16.87 -9.56 -18.84
CA LYS A 211 -18.30 -9.20 -18.78
C LYS A 211 -19.13 -10.26 -19.51
N SER A 212 -18.78 -10.50 -20.78
CA SER A 212 -19.45 -11.47 -21.65
C SER A 212 -19.41 -12.88 -21.07
N LEU A 213 -18.32 -13.27 -20.41
CA LEU A 213 -18.18 -14.56 -19.72
C LEU A 213 -19.11 -14.65 -18.50
N SER A 214 -19.12 -13.62 -17.64
CA SER A 214 -20.00 -13.51 -16.46
C SER A 214 -21.50 -13.41 -16.80
N GLU A 215 -21.86 -12.95 -17.99
CA GLU A 215 -23.24 -12.92 -18.47
C GLU A 215 -23.68 -14.28 -19.04
N ASN A 216 -22.83 -14.98 -19.81
CA ASN A 216 -23.12 -16.32 -20.36
C ASN A 216 -23.06 -17.44 -19.29
N HIS A 217 -22.17 -17.27 -18.30
CA HIS A 217 -21.96 -18.20 -17.18
C HIS A 217 -22.33 -17.52 -15.86
N PHE A 218 -23.57 -17.01 -15.75
CA PHE A 218 -24.05 -16.21 -14.62
C PHE A 218 -23.97 -16.89 -13.23
N ASP A 219 -24.06 -18.22 -13.22
CA ASP A 219 -23.88 -19.12 -12.07
C ASP A 219 -22.40 -19.38 -11.70
N ASP A 220 -21.45 -18.91 -12.53
CA ASP A 220 -20.03 -18.90 -12.21
C ASP A 220 -19.68 -17.61 -11.47
N LEU A 221 -19.52 -17.72 -10.16
CA LEU A 221 -19.23 -16.57 -9.28
C LEU A 221 -17.78 -16.11 -9.38
N ASP A 222 -16.86 -16.99 -9.79
CA ASP A 222 -15.47 -16.65 -10.08
C ASP A 222 -15.36 -15.80 -11.35
N ALA A 223 -16.12 -16.14 -12.40
CA ALA A 223 -16.23 -15.33 -13.63
C ALA A 223 -16.70 -13.91 -13.32
N ALA A 224 -17.69 -13.78 -12.44
CA ALA A 224 -18.19 -12.49 -11.98
C ALA A 224 -17.16 -11.74 -11.14
N THR A 225 -16.48 -12.42 -10.21
CA THR A 225 -15.45 -11.84 -9.34
C THR A 225 -14.24 -11.35 -10.15
N LEU A 226 -13.81 -12.11 -11.15
CA LEU A 226 -12.69 -11.78 -12.03
C LEU A 226 -13.06 -10.73 -13.08
N TYR A 227 -14.34 -10.58 -13.43
CA TYR A 227 -14.81 -9.41 -14.17
C TYR A 227 -14.70 -8.12 -13.33
N ALA A 228 -15.08 -8.17 -12.05
CA ALA A 228 -14.90 -7.02 -11.16
C ALA A 228 -13.41 -6.67 -10.95
N ASP A 229 -12.54 -7.67 -10.80
CA ASP A 229 -11.08 -7.48 -10.83
C ASP A 229 -10.61 -6.82 -12.13
N ALA A 230 -11.04 -7.31 -13.30
CA ALA A 230 -10.69 -6.71 -14.59
C ALA A 230 -11.10 -5.22 -14.70
N LEU A 231 -12.27 -4.86 -14.17
CA LEU A 231 -12.73 -3.46 -14.09
C LEU A 231 -11.85 -2.60 -13.18
N LEU A 232 -11.46 -3.10 -12.01
CA LEU A 232 -10.56 -2.40 -11.09
C LEU A 232 -9.15 -2.23 -11.68
N ASN A 233 -8.68 -3.22 -12.46
CA ASN A 233 -7.38 -3.19 -13.15
C ASN A 233 -7.32 -2.24 -14.37
N LEU A 234 -8.46 -1.69 -14.85
CA LEU A 234 -8.45 -0.66 -15.90
C LEU A 234 -7.67 0.57 -15.44
N ASN A 235 -7.88 1.00 -14.20
CA ASN A 235 -7.22 2.12 -13.56
C ASN A 235 -7.00 1.81 -12.06
N PRO A 236 -5.97 1.01 -11.72
CA PRO A 236 -5.66 0.67 -10.33
C PRO A 236 -5.47 1.92 -9.48
N TRP A 237 -6.06 1.93 -8.27
CA TRP A 237 -5.95 3.05 -7.31
C TRP A 237 -6.37 4.42 -7.88
N LYS A 238 -7.30 4.43 -8.84
CA LYS A 238 -8.00 5.64 -9.33
C LYS A 238 -9.50 5.37 -9.43
N TRP A 239 -10.03 4.68 -8.42
CA TRP A 239 -11.42 4.21 -8.41
C TRP A 239 -12.41 5.29 -7.97
N TRP A 240 -11.92 6.38 -7.36
CA TRP A 240 -12.72 7.45 -6.77
C TRP A 240 -12.35 8.82 -7.36
N GLU A 241 -13.37 9.60 -7.74
CA GLU A 241 -13.26 10.93 -8.34
C GLU A 241 -13.46 12.02 -7.25
N GLY A 242 -12.42 12.78 -6.92
CA GLY A 242 -12.52 13.99 -6.10
C GLY A 242 -11.22 14.39 -5.40
N ASP A 243 -11.11 15.65 -4.97
CA ASP A 243 -9.88 16.23 -4.40
C ASP A 243 -9.63 15.84 -2.92
N GLU A 244 -10.62 15.24 -2.25
CA GLU A 244 -10.62 14.92 -0.82
C GLU A 244 -11.30 13.55 -0.63
N ALA A 245 -10.56 12.45 -0.45
CA ALA A 245 -11.08 11.07 -0.43
C ALA A 245 -12.20 10.76 0.61
N VAL A 246 -12.44 11.67 1.56
CA VAL A 246 -13.46 11.56 2.62
C VAL A 246 -14.67 12.50 2.45
N SER A 247 -14.78 13.20 1.32
CA SER A 247 -15.80 14.23 1.06
C SER A 247 -17.07 13.64 0.41
N ASP A 248 -18.27 14.12 0.76
CA ASP A 248 -19.56 13.72 0.14
C ASP A 248 -19.64 14.02 -1.38
N LYS A 249 -18.67 14.77 -1.91
CA LYS A 249 -18.51 15.05 -3.34
C LYS A 249 -17.87 13.89 -4.11
N VAL A 250 -17.15 12.99 -3.41
CA VAL A 250 -16.40 11.89 -4.01
C VAL A 250 -17.36 10.85 -4.57
N LYS A 251 -17.07 10.38 -5.79
CA LYS A 251 -17.88 9.37 -6.49
C LYS A 251 -17.01 8.24 -7.01
N PRO A 252 -17.52 7.00 -7.11
CA PRO A 252 -16.80 5.96 -7.82
C PRO A 252 -16.81 6.27 -9.32
N THR A 253 -15.72 5.96 -10.02
CA THR A 253 -15.72 5.93 -11.48
C THR A 253 -16.73 4.89 -11.98
N SER A 254 -17.20 4.99 -13.24
CA SER A 254 -18.17 4.04 -13.80
C SER A 254 -17.71 2.57 -13.68
N ALA A 255 -16.42 2.29 -13.87
CA ALA A 255 -15.85 0.95 -13.75
C ALA A 255 -15.83 0.47 -12.28
N ALA A 256 -15.42 1.31 -11.33
CA ALA A 256 -15.44 0.98 -9.90
C ALA A 256 -16.87 0.77 -9.38
N TYR A 257 -17.83 1.56 -9.87
CA TYR A 257 -19.25 1.40 -9.53
C TYR A 257 -19.82 0.07 -10.05
N GLU A 258 -19.54 -0.29 -11.30
CA GLU A 258 -19.95 -1.58 -11.86
C GLU A 258 -19.26 -2.76 -11.14
N ALA A 259 -17.97 -2.64 -10.82
CA ALA A 259 -17.25 -3.64 -10.02
C ALA A 259 -17.92 -3.86 -8.65
N LEU A 260 -18.24 -2.79 -7.91
CA LEU A 260 -18.95 -2.87 -6.62
C LEU A 260 -20.35 -3.50 -6.76
N GLN A 261 -21.07 -3.25 -7.85
CA GLN A 261 -22.35 -3.92 -8.12
C GLN A 261 -22.18 -5.42 -8.38
N VAL A 262 -21.18 -5.83 -9.16
CA VAL A 262 -20.88 -7.24 -9.48
C VAL A 262 -20.39 -7.98 -8.23
N LEU A 263 -19.50 -7.38 -7.43
CA LEU A 263 -19.02 -7.95 -6.17
C LEU A 263 -20.18 -8.15 -5.19
N ASN A 264 -21.09 -7.16 -5.07
CA ASN A 264 -22.29 -7.30 -4.25
C ASN A 264 -23.24 -8.40 -4.78
N ARG A 265 -23.38 -8.57 -6.11
CA ARG A 265 -24.14 -9.68 -6.73
C ARG A 265 -23.56 -11.04 -6.34
N VAL A 266 -22.24 -11.17 -6.27
CA VAL A 266 -21.56 -12.40 -5.82
C VAL A 266 -21.80 -12.62 -4.33
N LEU A 267 -21.56 -11.61 -3.48
CA LEU A 267 -21.69 -11.71 -2.02
C LEU A 267 -23.11 -11.96 -1.51
N VAL A 268 -24.14 -11.71 -2.33
CA VAL A 268 -25.53 -12.11 -2.07
C VAL A 268 -25.78 -13.60 -2.36
N GLN A 269 -25.06 -14.19 -3.32
CA GLN A 269 -25.18 -15.61 -3.70
C GLN A 269 -24.26 -16.50 -2.86
N ASP A 270 -22.99 -16.12 -2.72
CA ASP A 270 -22.07 -16.69 -1.75
C ASP A 270 -21.36 -15.57 -0.95
N LYS A 271 -21.81 -15.38 0.28
CA LYS A 271 -21.21 -14.44 1.25
C LYS A 271 -19.77 -14.78 1.62
N LEU A 272 -19.32 -16.04 1.41
CA LEU A 272 -17.97 -16.52 1.72
C LEU A 272 -17.08 -16.60 0.47
N HIS A 273 -17.50 -16.06 -0.67
CA HIS A 273 -16.68 -16.08 -1.88
C HIS A 273 -15.38 -15.27 -1.67
N THR A 274 -14.23 -15.93 -1.71
CA THR A 274 -12.95 -15.34 -1.27
C THR A 274 -12.61 -14.05 -2.03
N GLY A 275 -12.49 -14.14 -3.37
CA GLY A 275 -12.14 -12.96 -4.17
C GLY A 275 -13.14 -11.81 -4.05
N ALA A 276 -14.44 -12.10 -3.98
CA ALA A 276 -15.47 -11.06 -3.86
C ALA A 276 -15.43 -10.33 -2.51
N ASN A 277 -15.09 -11.03 -1.42
CA ASN A 277 -14.85 -10.38 -0.12
C ASN A 277 -13.57 -9.51 -0.18
N HIS A 278 -12.51 -9.98 -0.84
CA HIS A 278 -11.23 -9.29 -0.96
C HIS A 278 -11.34 -8.02 -1.82
N PHE A 279 -11.77 -8.15 -3.07
CA PHE A 279 -11.82 -7.04 -4.00
C PHE A 279 -12.85 -5.97 -3.61
N TYR A 280 -13.88 -6.33 -2.82
CA TYR A 280 -14.78 -5.32 -2.23
C TYR A 280 -14.07 -4.47 -1.16
N ILE A 281 -13.17 -5.04 -0.36
CA ILE A 281 -12.37 -4.26 0.62
C ILE A 281 -11.50 -3.25 -0.13
N HIS A 282 -10.68 -3.70 -1.08
CA HIS A 282 -9.84 -2.81 -1.88
C HIS A 282 -10.66 -1.72 -2.62
N ALA A 283 -11.78 -2.09 -3.24
CA ALA A 283 -12.63 -1.11 -3.91
C ALA A 283 -13.25 -0.06 -2.96
N ILE A 284 -13.44 -0.37 -1.67
CA ILE A 284 -14.19 0.47 -0.71
C ILE A 284 -13.31 1.19 0.33
N GLU A 285 -12.07 0.76 0.55
CA GLU A 285 -11.22 1.29 1.63
C GLU A 285 -10.81 2.75 1.41
N GLU A 286 -10.49 3.15 0.17
CA GLU A 286 -10.20 4.55 -0.17
C GLU A 286 -11.42 5.47 -0.02
N SER A 287 -12.64 4.93 -0.13
CA SER A 287 -13.90 5.68 -0.24
C SER A 287 -14.27 6.54 0.98
N PRO A 288 -15.20 7.51 0.85
CA PRO A 288 -15.79 8.20 2.00
C PRO A 288 -16.68 7.30 2.89
N PHE A 289 -17.09 6.12 2.41
CA PHE A 289 -17.95 5.16 3.13
C PHE A 289 -17.30 3.77 3.37
N PRO A 290 -16.10 3.72 3.99
CA PRO A 290 -15.35 2.47 4.20
C PRO A 290 -16.06 1.51 5.17
N ALA A 291 -17.00 2.02 5.98
CA ALA A 291 -17.83 1.22 6.87
C ALA A 291 -18.67 0.15 6.12
N SER A 292 -18.95 0.36 4.82
CA SER A 292 -19.59 -0.64 3.96
C SER A 292 -18.74 -1.92 3.80
N GLY A 293 -17.42 -1.83 4.02
CA GLY A 293 -16.51 -2.98 4.01
C GLY A 293 -16.53 -3.83 5.29
N LEU A 294 -17.15 -3.36 6.39
CA LEU A 294 -17.09 -4.05 7.69
C LEU A 294 -17.59 -5.52 7.63
N PRO A 295 -18.70 -5.86 6.94
CA PRO A 295 -19.15 -7.25 6.87
C PRO A 295 -18.18 -8.19 6.14
N MET A 296 -17.25 -7.67 5.34
CA MET A 296 -16.22 -8.42 4.63
C MET A 296 -14.96 -8.55 5.51
N ALA A 297 -14.56 -7.46 6.17
CA ALA A 297 -13.48 -7.43 7.15
C ALA A 297 -13.73 -8.36 8.36
N ASP A 298 -14.99 -8.48 8.81
CA ASP A 298 -15.35 -9.41 9.88
C ASP A 298 -15.23 -10.89 9.45
N ARG A 299 -15.45 -11.21 8.17
CA ARG A 299 -15.36 -12.59 7.66
C ARG A 299 -13.93 -13.08 7.59
N PHE A 300 -12.98 -12.26 7.12
CA PHE A 300 -11.57 -12.63 6.99
C PHE A 300 -10.83 -12.87 8.31
N ARG A 301 -11.46 -12.58 9.46
CA ARG A 301 -10.94 -13.03 10.77
C ARG A 301 -10.99 -14.55 10.93
N ASP A 302 -12.01 -15.19 10.36
CA ASP A 302 -12.27 -16.63 10.50
C ASP A 302 -12.12 -17.39 9.15
N GLN A 303 -12.25 -16.69 8.02
CA GLN A 303 -12.12 -17.24 6.66
C GLN A 303 -10.66 -17.26 6.17
N ASN A 304 -10.26 -18.37 5.56
CA ASN A 304 -8.92 -18.63 5.00
C ASN A 304 -7.75 -18.34 5.96
N PRO A 305 -7.78 -18.83 7.22
CA PRO A 305 -6.81 -18.48 8.27
C PRO A 305 -5.36 -18.97 8.01
N ALA A 306 -5.07 -19.56 6.85
CA ALA A 306 -3.73 -19.94 6.41
C ALA A 306 -3.13 -19.02 5.32
N ILE A 307 -3.79 -17.90 5.00
CA ILE A 307 -3.26 -16.87 4.08
C ILE A 307 -3.19 -15.54 4.84
N GLY A 308 -1.97 -15.11 5.21
CA GLY A 308 -1.79 -13.93 6.06
C GLY A 308 -2.33 -12.65 5.42
N HIS A 309 -2.13 -12.44 4.12
CA HIS A 309 -2.66 -11.26 3.41
C HIS A 309 -4.21 -11.16 3.46
N LEU A 310 -4.95 -12.27 3.35
CA LEU A 310 -6.43 -12.22 3.47
C LEU A 310 -6.88 -11.85 4.89
N VAL A 311 -6.25 -12.44 5.91
CA VAL A 311 -6.51 -12.09 7.32
C VAL A 311 -6.16 -10.62 7.58
N HIS A 312 -5.10 -10.12 6.94
CA HIS A 312 -4.68 -8.73 6.99
C HIS A 312 -5.71 -7.78 6.38
N MET A 313 -6.39 -8.11 5.26
CA MET A 313 -7.29 -7.17 4.58
C MET A 313 -8.35 -6.52 5.48
N ALA A 314 -8.73 -7.19 6.58
CA ALA A 314 -9.61 -6.61 7.57
C ALA A 314 -9.07 -5.29 8.20
N SER A 315 -7.74 -5.11 8.31
CA SER A 315 -7.14 -3.91 8.92
C SER A 315 -7.30 -2.63 8.13
N HIS A 316 -7.43 -2.68 6.81
CA HIS A 316 -7.72 -1.49 5.98
C HIS A 316 -9.07 -0.86 6.42
N ILE A 317 -10.12 -1.69 6.47
CA ILE A 317 -11.45 -1.25 6.93
C ILE A 317 -11.43 -0.86 8.41
N TYR A 318 -10.73 -1.61 9.27
CA TYR A 318 -10.65 -1.27 10.70
C TYR A 318 -9.89 0.06 10.94
N GLN A 319 -8.81 0.35 10.21
CA GLN A 319 -8.15 1.66 10.22
C GLN A 319 -9.14 2.75 9.79
N ARG A 320 -9.75 2.61 8.61
CA ARG A 320 -10.66 3.60 8.00
C ARG A 320 -11.97 3.81 8.77
N THR A 321 -12.28 2.94 9.73
CA THR A 321 -13.39 3.10 10.69
C THR A 321 -12.94 3.51 12.09
N GLY A 322 -11.63 3.58 12.35
CA GLY A 322 -11.01 3.98 13.63
C GLY A 322 -10.81 2.85 14.64
N ASN A 323 -11.16 1.60 14.29
CA ASN A 323 -11.01 0.44 15.17
C ASN A 323 -9.58 -0.11 15.15
N ASN A 324 -8.61 0.75 15.47
CA ASN A 324 -7.17 0.44 15.44
C ASN A 324 -6.80 -0.81 16.24
N ALA A 325 -7.53 -1.13 17.33
CA ALA A 325 -7.31 -2.34 18.10
C ALA A 325 -7.69 -3.63 17.36
N LEU A 326 -8.76 -3.63 16.53
CA LEU A 326 -9.02 -4.77 15.63
C LEU A 326 -8.04 -4.79 14.45
N ALA A 327 -7.60 -3.63 13.97
CA ALA A 327 -6.56 -3.53 12.94
C ALA A 327 -5.22 -4.17 13.41
N SER A 328 -4.80 -3.88 14.65
CA SER A 328 -3.65 -4.53 15.30
C SER A 328 -3.86 -6.04 15.43
N ILE A 329 -5.04 -6.50 15.87
CA ILE A 329 -5.33 -7.94 16.06
C ILE A 329 -5.29 -8.68 14.72
N ALA A 330 -5.93 -8.17 13.67
CA ALA A 330 -5.86 -8.75 12.33
C ALA A 330 -4.41 -8.87 11.83
N ASN A 331 -3.61 -7.82 12.04
CA ASN A 331 -2.19 -7.82 11.69
C ASN A 331 -1.34 -8.81 12.50
N TYR A 332 -1.52 -8.91 13.83
CA TYR A 332 -0.85 -9.93 14.64
C TYR A 332 -1.16 -11.35 14.14
N THR A 333 -2.41 -11.61 13.76
CA THR A 333 -2.82 -12.90 13.19
C THR A 333 -2.18 -13.13 11.83
N ALA A 334 -2.27 -12.16 10.91
CA ALA A 334 -1.67 -12.23 9.58
C ALA A 334 -0.15 -12.50 9.62
N VAL A 335 0.60 -11.72 10.40
CA VAL A 335 2.05 -11.90 10.60
C VAL A 335 2.35 -13.28 11.19
N SER A 336 1.54 -13.77 12.13
CA SER A 336 1.73 -15.12 12.72
C SER A 336 1.46 -16.24 11.71
N VAL A 337 0.48 -16.08 10.83
CA VAL A 337 0.16 -17.01 9.74
C VAL A 337 1.28 -17.03 8.69
N ASP A 338 1.75 -15.86 8.26
CA ASP A 338 2.83 -15.74 7.28
C ASP A 338 4.17 -16.27 7.82
N ARG A 339 4.50 -16.05 9.11
CA ARG A 339 5.65 -16.68 9.76
C ARG A 339 5.56 -18.21 9.76
N ALA A 340 4.36 -18.77 9.97
CA ALA A 340 4.15 -20.22 9.93
C ALA A 340 4.32 -20.77 8.50
N TYR A 341 3.77 -20.06 7.50
CA TYR A 341 3.95 -20.38 6.08
C TYR A 341 5.42 -20.33 5.63
N THR A 342 6.15 -19.26 5.95
CA THR A 342 7.57 -19.13 5.55
C THR A 342 8.44 -20.20 6.21
N HIS A 343 8.20 -20.53 7.48
CA HIS A 343 8.88 -21.64 8.16
C HIS A 343 8.50 -23.02 7.60
N GLN A 344 7.26 -23.22 7.14
CA GLN A 344 6.81 -24.52 6.61
C GLN A 344 7.29 -24.77 5.18
N VAL A 345 7.36 -23.74 4.32
CA VAL A 345 7.58 -23.89 2.87
C VAL A 345 9.00 -23.51 2.44
N ASP A 346 9.64 -22.55 3.13
CA ASP A 346 10.86 -21.84 2.69
C ASP A 346 10.75 -21.28 1.24
N PRO A 347 9.74 -20.43 0.97
CA PRO A 347 9.32 -20.06 -0.37
C PRO A 347 10.28 -19.04 -1.01
N GLN A 348 10.91 -19.40 -2.12
CA GLN A 348 11.81 -18.50 -2.84
C GLN A 348 10.98 -17.58 -3.75
N SER A 349 10.45 -16.51 -3.17
CA SER A 349 9.44 -15.63 -3.78
C SER A 349 9.49 -14.19 -3.23
N PRO A 350 8.81 -13.22 -3.85
CA PRO A 350 8.68 -11.86 -3.30
C PRO A 350 7.77 -11.76 -2.07
N TYR A 351 6.90 -12.74 -1.82
CA TYR A 351 5.84 -12.66 -0.80
C TYR A 351 6.37 -12.37 0.63
N PRO A 352 7.46 -12.99 1.13
CA PRO A 352 8.00 -12.69 2.46
C PRO A 352 8.53 -11.26 2.59
N LEU A 353 9.10 -10.69 1.53
CA LEU A 353 9.52 -9.29 1.53
C LEU A 353 8.30 -8.35 1.43
N HIS A 354 7.43 -8.57 0.44
CA HIS A 354 6.36 -7.63 0.11
C HIS A 354 5.20 -7.70 1.10
N TYR A 355 4.53 -8.85 1.19
CA TYR A 355 3.25 -8.99 1.91
C TYR A 355 3.47 -9.18 3.41
N LEU A 356 4.35 -10.08 3.84
CA LEU A 356 4.72 -10.19 5.25
C LEU A 356 5.39 -8.88 5.75
N GLY A 357 6.23 -8.23 4.95
CA GLY A 357 6.80 -6.91 5.27
C GLY A 357 5.72 -5.82 5.42
N HIS A 358 4.72 -5.79 4.53
CA HIS A 358 3.57 -4.90 4.64
C HIS A 358 2.74 -5.19 5.90
N ASN A 359 2.44 -6.46 6.19
CA ASN A 359 1.71 -6.89 7.39
C ASN A 359 2.45 -6.47 8.69
N ILE A 360 3.78 -6.59 8.72
CA ILE A 360 4.61 -6.09 9.84
C ILE A 360 4.60 -4.55 9.91
N HIS A 361 4.66 -3.85 8.77
CA HIS A 361 4.63 -2.38 8.74
C HIS A 361 3.28 -1.81 9.21
N PHE A 362 2.16 -2.40 8.79
CA PHE A 362 0.82 -2.01 9.21
C PHE A 362 0.57 -2.36 10.69
N LEU A 363 1.11 -3.48 11.18
CA LEU A 363 1.16 -3.77 12.62
C LEU A 363 1.93 -2.67 13.38
N THR A 364 3.12 -2.32 12.89
CA THR A 364 3.97 -1.27 13.48
C THR A 364 3.22 0.07 13.57
N TRP A 365 2.53 0.46 12.49
CA TRP A 365 1.75 1.70 12.43
C TRP A 365 0.54 1.67 13.37
N THR A 366 -0.29 0.62 13.34
CA THR A 366 -1.50 0.49 14.19
C THR A 366 -1.16 0.49 15.67
N LEU A 367 -0.13 -0.26 16.08
CA LEU A 367 0.42 -0.21 17.44
C LEU A 367 0.87 1.19 17.84
N SER A 368 1.44 1.95 16.91
CA SER A 368 1.85 3.33 17.16
C SER A 368 0.67 4.29 17.38
N ILE A 369 -0.48 4.04 16.74
CA ILE A 369 -1.72 4.79 16.91
C ILE A 369 -2.44 4.38 18.20
N GLU A 370 -2.36 3.12 18.60
CA GLU A 370 -2.78 2.64 19.95
C GLU A 370 -1.86 3.13 21.09
N GLY A 371 -0.72 3.77 20.80
CA GLY A 371 0.23 4.22 21.83
C GLY A 371 1.04 3.08 22.47
N ARG A 372 1.18 1.94 21.80
CA ARG A 372 1.88 0.73 22.26
C ARG A 372 3.37 0.76 21.88
N GLN A 373 4.11 1.72 22.44
CA GLN A 373 5.50 2.06 22.09
C GLN A 373 6.41 0.85 21.91
N ASN A 374 6.52 0.01 22.94
CA ASN A 374 7.47 -1.10 22.95
C ASN A 374 7.15 -2.15 21.87
N GLU A 375 5.87 -2.40 21.64
CA GLU A 375 5.42 -3.38 20.65
C GLU A 375 5.60 -2.84 19.23
N ALA A 376 5.28 -1.56 18.98
CA ALA A 376 5.56 -0.90 17.70
C ALA A 376 7.05 -0.94 17.36
N LEU A 377 7.94 -0.58 18.28
CA LEU A 377 9.38 -0.57 18.04
C LEU A 377 9.97 -1.98 17.88
N ASN A 378 9.42 -2.99 18.56
CA ASN A 378 9.79 -4.40 18.34
C ASN A 378 9.37 -4.88 16.94
N MET A 379 8.18 -4.50 16.45
CA MET A 379 7.76 -4.85 15.09
C MET A 379 8.55 -4.07 14.02
N ALA A 380 8.95 -2.82 14.29
CA ALA A 380 9.87 -2.08 13.42
C ALA A 380 11.26 -2.73 13.35
N GLU A 381 11.75 -3.30 14.46
CA GLU A 381 12.99 -4.09 14.49
C GLU A 381 12.87 -5.41 13.73
N GLU A 382 11.73 -6.09 13.83
CA GLU A 382 11.44 -7.30 13.05
C GLU A 382 11.30 -7.00 11.55
N LEU A 383 10.75 -5.84 11.17
CA LEU A 383 10.65 -5.42 9.77
C LEU A 383 12.03 -5.31 9.10
N VAL A 384 13.01 -4.77 9.82
CA VAL A 384 14.42 -4.71 9.39
C VAL A 384 15.00 -6.11 9.23
N GLU A 385 14.76 -7.02 10.19
CA GLU A 385 15.22 -8.41 10.07
C GLU A 385 14.55 -9.13 8.89
N ASN A 386 13.23 -9.01 8.71
CA ASN A 386 12.48 -9.63 7.63
C ASN A 386 13.03 -9.22 6.25
N THR A 387 13.26 -7.92 6.06
CA THR A 387 13.74 -7.29 4.82
C THR A 387 15.09 -7.85 4.30
N THR A 388 15.93 -8.46 5.16
CA THR A 388 17.15 -9.18 4.75
C THR A 388 17.07 -10.68 4.97
N ARG A 389 16.74 -11.09 6.20
CA ARG A 389 17.00 -12.43 6.73
C ARG A 389 15.95 -13.46 6.32
N TYR A 390 14.71 -13.02 6.09
CA TYR A 390 13.57 -13.88 5.76
C TYR A 390 13.00 -13.60 4.35
N ALA A 391 13.56 -12.63 3.64
CA ALA A 391 13.12 -12.13 2.32
C ALA A 391 13.50 -12.99 1.10
N ALA A 392 14.02 -14.22 1.25
CA ALA A 392 14.54 -15.03 0.12
C ALA A 392 15.58 -14.28 -0.76
N LEU A 393 16.51 -13.57 -0.11
CA LEU A 393 17.37 -12.54 -0.71
C LEU A 393 18.13 -12.95 -1.99
N ASP A 394 18.67 -14.18 -2.07
CA ASP A 394 19.40 -14.66 -3.25
C ASP A 394 18.49 -14.74 -4.50
N PHE A 395 17.25 -15.21 -4.32
CA PHE A 395 16.24 -15.26 -5.37
C PHE A 395 15.83 -13.84 -5.81
N LEU A 396 15.63 -12.93 -4.85
CA LEU A 396 15.27 -11.53 -5.17
C LEU A 396 16.39 -10.79 -5.90
N CYS A 397 17.64 -10.93 -5.46
CA CYS A 397 18.80 -10.34 -6.14
C CYS A 397 18.94 -10.82 -7.59
N LYS A 398 18.49 -12.05 -7.89
CA LYS A 398 18.54 -12.64 -9.23
C LYS A 398 17.32 -12.26 -10.09
N GLN A 399 16.10 -12.34 -9.57
CA GLN A 399 14.87 -12.23 -10.37
C GLN A 399 14.05 -10.95 -10.10
N TYR A 400 14.13 -10.39 -8.89
CA TYR A 400 13.35 -9.21 -8.46
C TYR A 400 14.24 -8.05 -7.97
N PRO A 401 15.29 -7.64 -8.71
CA PRO A 401 16.28 -6.67 -8.24
C PRO A 401 15.67 -5.29 -7.91
N GLN A 402 14.63 -4.85 -8.62
CA GLN A 402 13.95 -3.58 -8.33
C GLN A 402 13.08 -3.65 -7.06
N GLU A 403 12.54 -4.83 -6.71
CA GLU A 403 11.69 -4.99 -5.53
C GLU A 403 12.51 -4.90 -4.25
N ILE A 404 13.64 -5.63 -4.19
CA ILE A 404 14.57 -5.51 -3.06
C ILE A 404 15.17 -4.10 -2.97
N ALA A 405 15.33 -3.37 -4.08
CA ALA A 405 15.73 -1.96 -4.07
C ALA A 405 14.69 -1.07 -3.37
N THR A 406 13.46 -1.08 -3.87
CA THR A 406 12.39 -0.19 -3.40
C THR A 406 11.96 -0.54 -1.98
N LYS A 407 11.76 -1.83 -1.67
CA LYS A 407 11.27 -2.26 -0.36
C LYS A 407 12.33 -2.13 0.74
N SER A 408 13.63 -2.31 0.44
CA SER A 408 14.66 -2.12 1.47
C SER A 408 14.77 -0.67 1.93
N ASP A 409 14.79 0.29 1.00
CA ASP A 409 14.77 1.73 1.35
C ASP A 409 13.43 2.18 1.96
N TYR A 410 12.31 1.57 1.55
CA TYR A 410 11.00 1.85 2.14
C TYR A 410 10.89 1.37 3.60
N PHE A 411 11.29 0.13 3.87
CA PHE A 411 11.15 -0.52 5.18
C PHE A 411 12.25 -0.13 6.18
N TYR A 412 13.48 0.17 5.74
CA TYR A 412 14.53 0.63 6.67
C TYR A 412 14.33 2.06 7.17
N ALA A 413 13.50 2.87 6.51
CA ALA A 413 13.08 4.17 7.02
C ALA A 413 12.17 4.06 8.26
N VAL A 414 11.42 2.96 8.41
CA VAL A 414 10.33 2.80 9.38
C VAL A 414 10.77 2.95 10.85
N PRO A 415 11.90 2.37 11.32
CA PRO A 415 12.31 2.54 12.71
C PRO A 415 12.63 3.99 13.11
N TYR A 416 13.13 4.80 12.18
CA TYR A 416 13.44 6.21 12.45
C TYR A 416 12.18 7.03 12.73
N TYR A 417 11.10 6.81 11.97
CA TYR A 417 9.80 7.43 12.22
C TYR A 417 9.27 7.12 13.62
N PHE A 418 9.25 5.85 14.01
CA PHE A 418 8.66 5.44 15.27
C PHE A 418 9.58 5.72 16.48
N ALA A 419 10.89 5.74 16.29
CA ALA A 419 11.82 6.30 17.27
C ALA A 419 11.53 7.78 17.54
N VAL A 420 11.29 8.60 16.51
CA VAL A 420 10.88 10.01 16.67
C VAL A 420 9.49 10.13 17.31
N ARG A 421 8.50 9.31 16.91
CA ARG A 421 7.13 9.32 17.48
C ARG A 421 7.09 9.16 19.00
N PHE A 422 8.01 8.39 19.55
CA PHE A 422 8.09 8.10 20.99
C PHE A 422 9.28 8.77 21.72
N GLU A 423 10.19 9.40 20.96
CA GLU A 423 11.54 9.80 21.39
C GLU A 423 12.31 8.64 22.04
N ASP A 424 12.23 7.45 21.43
CA ASP A 424 12.89 6.22 21.90
C ASP A 424 14.22 6.00 21.20
N TRP A 425 15.21 6.76 21.67
CA TRP A 425 16.57 6.73 21.12
C TRP A 425 17.34 5.46 21.49
N ASP A 426 16.93 4.72 22.52
CA ASP A 426 17.60 3.49 22.95
C ASP A 426 17.12 2.27 22.17
N ALA A 427 15.85 2.23 21.75
CA ALA A 427 15.40 1.35 20.69
C ALA A 427 16.14 1.64 19.37
N LEU A 428 16.27 2.91 18.97
CA LEU A 428 16.94 3.25 17.71
C LEU A 428 18.42 2.80 17.67
N LYS A 429 19.18 3.02 18.75
CA LYS A 429 20.57 2.54 18.91
C LYS A 429 20.71 1.01 18.77
N ARG A 430 19.65 0.26 19.09
CA ARG A 430 19.60 -1.22 18.96
C ARG A 430 19.29 -1.65 17.52
N ILE A 431 18.48 -0.89 16.81
CA ILE A 431 17.97 -1.22 15.47
C ILE A 431 18.90 -0.74 14.34
N GLU A 432 19.49 0.45 14.48
CA GLU A 432 20.36 1.06 13.45
C GLU A 432 21.56 0.17 13.04
N PRO A 433 22.25 -0.57 13.95
CA PRO A 433 23.26 -1.55 13.55
C PRO A 433 22.71 -2.67 12.66
N LYS A 434 21.45 -3.09 12.85
CA LYS A 434 20.79 -4.11 12.01
C LYS A 434 20.46 -3.58 10.62
N ILE A 435 20.03 -2.33 10.51
CA ILE A 435 19.80 -1.65 9.22
C ILE A 435 21.09 -1.63 8.40
N ASN A 436 22.19 -1.19 9.02
CA ASN A 436 23.50 -1.10 8.36
C ASN A 436 24.04 -2.49 7.94
N ALA A 437 23.95 -3.49 8.82
CA ALA A 437 24.36 -4.87 8.51
C ALA A 437 23.48 -5.54 7.44
N GLY A 438 22.17 -5.27 7.45
CA GLY A 438 21.21 -5.75 6.47
C GLY A 438 21.48 -5.15 5.08
N LEU A 439 21.66 -3.84 4.99
CA LEU A 439 22.05 -3.15 3.76
C LEU A 439 23.40 -3.64 3.22
N GLN A 440 24.37 -3.93 4.09
CA GLN A 440 25.64 -4.55 3.68
C GLN A 440 25.44 -5.96 3.12
N THR A 441 24.59 -6.78 3.74
CA THR A 441 24.28 -8.15 3.29
C THR A 441 23.55 -8.15 1.96
N ILE A 442 22.53 -7.30 1.80
CA ILE A 442 21.81 -7.12 0.52
C ILE A 442 22.80 -6.74 -0.59
N ASN A 443 23.68 -5.78 -0.35
CA ASN A 443 24.71 -5.38 -1.30
C ASN A 443 25.67 -6.52 -1.67
N GLN A 444 26.11 -7.32 -0.69
CA GLN A 444 27.00 -8.46 -0.92
C GLN A 444 26.33 -9.57 -1.75
N THR A 445 25.09 -9.95 -1.42
CA THR A 445 24.35 -10.97 -2.18
C THR A 445 23.97 -10.48 -3.58
N CYS A 446 23.52 -9.23 -3.72
CA CYS A 446 23.10 -8.69 -5.02
C CYS A 446 24.28 -8.40 -5.95
N ALA A 447 25.46 -8.04 -5.43
CA ALA A 447 26.68 -7.95 -6.25
C ALA A 447 27.04 -9.31 -6.88
N ALA A 448 26.90 -10.42 -6.14
CA ALA A 448 27.17 -11.76 -6.66
C ALA A 448 26.19 -12.20 -7.78
N ALA A 449 25.02 -11.56 -7.89
CA ALA A 449 24.05 -11.81 -8.96
C ALA A 449 24.38 -11.08 -10.28
N ASN A 450 25.40 -10.22 -10.33
CA ASN A 450 25.83 -9.43 -11.50
C ASN A 450 24.75 -8.52 -12.16
N LYS A 451 23.57 -8.38 -11.54
CA LYS A 451 22.46 -7.52 -12.02
C LYS A 451 22.35 -6.18 -11.25
N TYR A 452 23.30 -5.87 -10.37
CA TYR A 452 23.08 -4.90 -9.30
C TYR A 452 24.27 -3.97 -9.01
N GLY A 453 23.97 -2.70 -8.73
CA GLY A 453 24.92 -1.69 -8.25
C GLY A 453 24.61 -1.27 -6.82
N THR A 454 25.60 -0.79 -6.05
CA THR A 454 25.47 -0.61 -4.59
C THR A 454 24.25 0.21 -4.16
N LEU A 455 23.32 -0.42 -3.41
CA LEU A 455 22.24 0.25 -2.70
C LEU A 455 22.81 1.21 -1.65
N THR A 456 22.36 2.45 -1.72
CA THR A 456 22.63 3.49 -0.72
C THR A 456 21.47 3.69 0.26
N ALA A 457 20.24 3.25 -0.08
CA ALA A 457 19.02 3.52 0.66
C ALA A 457 18.83 5.04 0.95
N PRO A 458 18.70 5.88 -0.10
CA PRO A 458 18.72 7.34 0.03
C PRO A 458 17.57 7.90 0.86
N TYR A 459 16.39 7.29 0.87
CA TYR A 459 15.28 7.74 1.73
C TYR A 459 15.57 7.45 3.20
N THR A 460 16.07 6.25 3.49
CA THR A 460 16.51 5.79 4.81
C THR A 460 17.60 6.71 5.38
N GLN A 461 18.58 7.12 4.56
CA GLN A 461 19.62 8.07 4.98
C GLN A 461 19.04 9.42 5.42
N VAL A 462 18.03 9.93 4.71
CA VAL A 462 17.35 11.19 5.08
C VAL A 462 16.52 11.03 6.35
N MET A 463 15.89 9.87 6.58
CA MET A 463 15.16 9.59 7.82
C MET A 463 16.09 9.37 9.02
N ALA A 464 17.28 8.80 8.83
CA ALA A 464 18.34 8.76 9.83
C ALA A 464 18.80 10.18 10.22
N ALA A 465 18.99 11.06 9.22
CA ALA A 465 19.32 12.46 9.46
C ALA A 465 18.18 13.23 10.16
N TYR A 466 16.92 12.94 9.82
CA TYR A 466 15.73 13.49 10.50
C TYR A 466 15.69 13.09 11.98
N ALA A 467 15.85 11.81 12.29
CA ALA A 467 15.89 11.32 13.67
C ALA A 467 17.06 11.91 14.46
N SER A 468 18.26 11.97 13.86
CA SER A 468 19.44 12.58 14.48
C SER A 468 19.25 14.08 14.74
N ALA A 469 18.62 14.82 13.82
CA ALA A 469 18.30 16.23 14.01
C ALA A 469 17.24 16.41 15.10
N TYR A 470 16.16 15.62 15.10
CA TYR A 470 15.11 15.70 16.12
C TYR A 470 15.68 15.43 17.52
N GLN A 471 16.53 14.41 17.68
CA GLN A 471 17.20 14.10 18.94
C GLN A 471 18.05 15.29 19.44
N LYS A 472 18.85 15.91 18.56
CA LYS A 472 19.66 17.10 18.90
C LYS A 472 18.81 18.29 19.30
N LEU A 473 17.70 18.53 18.61
CA LEU A 473 16.73 19.58 18.92
C LEU A 473 15.88 19.31 20.19
N SER A 474 16.05 18.12 20.79
CA SER A 474 15.41 17.71 22.06
C SER A 474 16.37 17.77 23.25
N ALA A 475 17.56 18.37 23.10
CA ALA A 475 18.55 18.51 24.16
C ALA A 475 18.23 19.68 25.11
N ASP A 476 18.39 19.46 26.42
CA ASP A 476 18.28 20.53 27.43
C ASP A 476 19.30 21.65 27.17
N GLY A 477 18.83 22.90 27.20
CA GLY A 477 19.68 24.08 27.03
C GLY A 477 20.19 24.33 25.60
N LEU A 478 19.50 23.81 24.59
CA LEU A 478 19.79 24.02 23.17
C LEU A 478 19.93 25.50 22.81
N ASP A 479 21.10 25.91 22.32
CA ASP A 479 21.30 27.25 21.74
C ASP A 479 20.95 27.30 20.23
N GLY A 480 20.70 28.52 19.74
CA GLY A 480 20.34 28.78 18.35
C GLY A 480 21.38 28.37 17.31
N SER A 481 22.66 28.21 17.66
CA SER A 481 23.67 27.67 16.75
C SER A 481 23.61 26.15 16.68
N ALA A 482 23.56 25.46 17.81
CA ALA A 482 23.34 24.01 17.86
C ALA A 482 22.04 23.61 17.14
N ALA A 483 21.00 24.44 17.25
CA ALA A 483 19.75 24.27 16.50
C ALA A 483 19.93 24.41 14.97
N ARG A 484 20.66 25.43 14.50
CA ARG A 484 21.01 25.58 13.07
C ARG A 484 21.85 24.41 12.57
N ASP A 485 22.83 23.95 13.34
CA ASP A 485 23.73 22.86 12.92
C ASP A 485 23.01 21.52 12.82
N ALA A 486 22.05 21.24 13.72
CA ALA A 486 21.17 20.08 13.62
C ALA A 486 20.30 20.12 12.33
N LEU A 487 19.72 21.27 12.02
CA LEU A 487 18.93 21.49 10.79
C LEU A 487 19.81 21.38 9.53
N LYS A 488 21.01 21.97 9.55
CA LYS A 488 21.96 21.95 8.43
C LYS A 488 22.39 20.53 8.06
N GLY A 489 22.61 19.65 9.04
CA GLY A 489 22.90 18.24 8.81
C GLY A 489 21.75 17.49 8.12
N TYR A 490 20.50 17.76 8.52
CA TYR A 490 19.32 17.21 7.84
C TYR A 490 19.19 17.71 6.40
N TRP A 491 19.36 19.02 6.17
CA TRP A 491 19.33 19.63 4.84
C TRP A 491 20.41 19.07 3.91
N GLN A 492 21.59 18.75 4.44
CA GLN A 492 22.68 18.13 3.68
C GLN A 492 22.32 16.71 3.22
N ALA A 493 21.64 15.92 4.06
CA ALA A 493 21.14 14.60 3.67
C ALA A 493 20.05 14.70 2.58
N VAL A 494 19.07 15.59 2.75
CA VAL A 494 18.03 15.87 1.72
C VAL A 494 18.69 16.29 0.38
N ASN A 495 19.72 17.14 0.45
CA ASN A 495 20.49 17.54 -0.73
C ASN A 495 21.21 16.36 -1.40
N ALA A 496 21.87 15.50 -0.64
CA ALA A 496 22.57 14.34 -1.19
C ALA A 496 21.60 13.36 -1.88
N ALA A 497 20.49 13.02 -1.23
CA ALA A 497 19.47 12.12 -1.79
C ALA A 497 18.84 12.67 -3.09
N LEU A 498 18.36 13.92 -3.07
CA LEU A 498 17.70 14.51 -4.24
C LEU A 498 18.66 14.87 -5.37
N SER A 499 19.95 15.08 -5.09
CA SER A 499 20.98 15.26 -6.15
C SER A 499 21.30 13.95 -6.89
N VAL A 500 21.06 12.80 -6.26
CA VAL A 500 21.20 11.47 -6.88
C VAL A 500 19.92 11.05 -7.60
N ASN A 501 18.75 11.31 -6.99
CA ASN A 501 17.45 11.03 -7.58
C ASN A 501 16.44 12.16 -7.29
N PRO A 502 16.25 13.13 -8.21
CA PRO A 502 15.29 14.22 -8.04
C PRO A 502 13.82 13.76 -7.95
N ASP A 503 13.50 12.60 -8.55
CA ASP A 503 12.16 11.98 -8.56
C ASP A 503 12.05 10.81 -7.56
N LEU A 504 12.89 10.81 -6.50
CA LEU A 504 12.81 9.85 -5.40
C LEU A 504 11.38 9.78 -4.84
N ARG A 505 10.91 8.56 -4.59
CA ARG A 505 9.57 8.27 -4.06
C ARG A 505 9.65 7.51 -2.74
N TYR A 506 8.56 7.58 -1.98
CA TYR A 506 8.28 6.71 -0.85
C TYR A 506 6.79 6.38 -0.93
N GLY A 507 6.47 5.09 -1.07
CA GLY A 507 5.12 4.63 -1.37
C GLY A 507 4.50 5.33 -2.59
N SER A 508 3.26 5.80 -2.44
CA SER A 508 2.52 6.51 -3.47
C SER A 508 3.05 7.93 -3.73
N ASN A 509 3.95 8.45 -2.89
CA ASN A 509 4.27 9.88 -2.81
C ASN A 509 5.70 10.24 -3.29
N LYS A 510 5.90 11.52 -3.66
CA LYS A 510 7.25 12.06 -3.91
C LYS A 510 7.95 12.31 -2.58
N ALA A 511 9.18 11.80 -2.45
CA ALA A 511 9.96 11.87 -1.21
C ALA A 511 10.18 13.32 -0.72
N VAL A 512 10.33 14.28 -1.65
CA VAL A 512 10.53 15.70 -1.32
C VAL A 512 9.40 16.30 -0.47
N GLU A 513 8.15 15.87 -0.62
CA GLU A 513 7.03 16.41 0.18
C GLU A 513 7.07 15.87 1.63
N LEU A 514 7.43 14.60 1.80
CA LEU A 514 7.68 14.01 3.11
C LEU A 514 8.93 14.64 3.77
N PHE A 515 9.95 14.97 2.98
CA PHE A 515 11.13 15.72 3.45
C PHE A 515 10.78 17.16 3.86
N ARG A 516 9.75 17.78 3.29
CA ARG A 516 9.22 19.08 3.74
C ARG A 516 8.43 18.98 5.04
N ILE A 517 7.60 17.94 5.20
CA ILE A 517 6.93 17.66 6.47
C ILE A 517 7.96 17.46 7.58
N ALA A 518 8.96 16.60 7.36
CA ALA A 518 10.09 16.43 8.27
C ALA A 518 10.83 17.75 8.58
N ASN A 519 11.11 18.57 7.56
CA ASN A 519 11.71 19.89 7.74
C ASN A 519 10.89 20.81 8.65
N LEU A 520 9.58 20.92 8.42
CA LEU A 520 8.68 21.77 9.20
C LEU A 520 8.57 21.30 10.65
N ILE A 521 8.59 19.99 10.90
CA ILE A 521 8.64 19.43 12.27
C ILE A 521 9.94 19.80 12.99
N LEU A 522 11.09 19.69 12.31
CA LEU A 522 12.38 20.09 12.88
C LEU A 522 12.44 21.60 13.13
N LEU A 523 11.94 22.43 12.20
CA LEU A 523 11.82 23.87 12.40
C LEU A 523 10.96 24.21 13.63
N ASN A 524 9.85 23.51 13.83
CA ASN A 524 9.01 23.69 15.02
C ASN A 524 9.71 23.31 16.33
N LYS A 525 10.41 22.16 16.37
CA LYS A 525 11.20 21.76 17.57
C LYS A 525 12.33 22.77 17.82
N ALA A 526 13.00 23.27 16.78
CA ALA A 526 14.04 24.29 16.88
C ALA A 526 13.53 25.66 17.38
N LEU A 527 12.39 26.15 16.86
CA LEU A 527 11.77 27.41 17.27
C LEU A 527 11.28 27.37 18.73
N GLY A 528 10.84 26.21 19.23
CA GLY A 528 10.44 25.99 20.62
C GLY A 528 11.63 25.79 21.58
N SER A 529 12.51 24.82 21.29
CA SER A 529 13.62 24.43 22.19
C SER A 529 14.73 25.49 22.30
N SER A 530 14.90 26.37 21.31
CA SER A 530 15.99 27.37 21.33
C SER A 530 15.78 28.56 22.28
N HIS A 531 14.65 28.61 23.01
CA HIS A 531 14.29 29.69 23.92
C HIS A 531 14.38 31.12 23.32
N GLY A 532 14.16 31.26 22.01
CA GLY A 532 14.26 32.54 21.29
C GLY A 532 15.69 32.94 20.87
N THR A 533 16.68 32.08 21.04
CA THR A 533 18.07 32.32 20.60
C THR A 533 18.35 31.95 19.14
N LEU A 534 17.39 31.32 18.45
CA LEU A 534 17.48 30.95 17.04
C LEU A 534 17.29 32.16 16.13
N ASP A 535 18.40 32.70 15.61
CA ASP A 535 18.39 33.73 14.58
C ASP A 535 17.87 33.18 13.24
N ILE A 536 16.69 33.66 12.84
CA ILE A 536 16.00 33.31 11.59
C ILE A 536 16.79 33.78 10.35
N ALA A 537 17.55 34.88 10.42
CA ALA A 537 18.33 35.36 9.27
C ALA A 537 19.49 34.41 8.96
N ALA A 538 20.35 34.14 9.95
CA ALA A 538 21.43 33.15 9.80
C ALA A 538 20.91 31.73 9.52
N LEU A 539 19.69 31.39 9.95
CA LEU A 539 19.03 30.13 9.58
C LEU A 539 18.66 30.09 8.08
N LYS A 540 18.11 31.18 7.52
CA LYS A 540 17.82 31.30 6.08
C LYS A 540 19.09 31.24 5.23
N ASP A 541 20.16 31.91 5.68
CA ASP A 541 21.47 31.89 5.00
C ASP A 541 22.07 30.47 4.98
N ALA A 542 22.07 29.77 6.13
CA ALA A 542 22.54 28.40 6.22
C ALA A 542 21.72 27.42 5.35
N GLY A 543 20.43 27.69 5.14
CA GLY A 543 19.59 26.94 4.20
C GLY A 543 19.93 27.24 2.74
N ALA A 544 20.17 28.50 2.40
CA ALA A 544 20.57 28.92 1.06
C ALA A 544 21.92 28.31 0.64
N GLU A 545 22.90 28.22 1.55
CA GLU A 545 24.18 27.53 1.34
C GLU A 545 24.01 26.06 0.92
N VAL A 546 23.12 25.32 1.58
CA VAL A 546 22.93 23.88 1.35
C VAL A 546 22.00 23.60 0.16
N PHE A 547 21.03 24.47 -0.08
CA PHE A 547 19.99 24.22 -1.06
C PHE A 547 20.31 24.75 -2.47
N GLY A 548 21.07 25.83 -2.60
CA GLY A 548 21.29 26.48 -3.89
C GLY A 548 19.99 27.03 -4.48
N LYS A 549 19.91 27.12 -5.82
CA LYS A 549 18.78 27.78 -6.50
C LYS A 549 17.67 26.86 -7.01
N ASP A 550 18.00 25.71 -7.62
CA ASP A 550 17.15 25.21 -8.71
C ASP A 550 16.35 23.91 -8.50
N GLN A 551 16.53 23.14 -7.42
CA GLN A 551 15.79 21.85 -7.22
C GLN A 551 15.14 21.65 -5.86
N LYS A 552 15.17 22.64 -4.96
CA LYS A 552 14.68 22.52 -3.57
C LYS A 552 13.73 23.63 -3.18
N GLN A 553 13.01 24.15 -4.17
CA GLN A 553 12.15 25.34 -4.04
C GLN A 553 11.09 25.17 -2.94
N GLY A 554 10.57 23.96 -2.71
CA GLY A 554 9.68 23.66 -1.58
C GLY A 554 10.31 23.96 -0.22
N LEU A 555 11.34 23.21 0.18
CA LEU A 555 12.03 23.41 1.48
C LEU A 555 12.61 24.83 1.61
N SER A 556 13.12 25.41 0.52
CA SER A 556 13.65 26.77 0.51
C SER A 556 12.55 27.81 0.72
N ALA A 557 11.39 27.69 0.05
CA ALA A 557 10.26 28.60 0.26
C ALA A 557 9.65 28.46 1.66
N ASP A 558 9.52 27.22 2.17
CA ASP A 558 9.05 26.96 3.53
C ASP A 558 9.98 27.61 4.59
N LEU A 559 11.30 27.67 4.32
CA LEU A 559 12.29 28.36 5.16
C LEU A 559 12.25 29.89 4.98
N GLN A 560 12.11 30.37 3.75
CA GLN A 560 12.04 31.81 3.44
C GLN A 560 10.76 32.47 3.98
N ALA A 561 9.69 31.71 4.20
CA ALA A 561 8.45 32.15 4.83
C ALA A 561 8.56 32.44 6.34
N LEU A 562 9.68 32.08 7.01
CA LEU A 562 9.88 32.35 8.43
C LEU A 562 10.11 33.85 8.70
N GLU A 563 9.29 34.46 9.55
CA GLU A 563 9.34 35.89 9.88
C GLU A 563 9.02 36.17 11.36
N GLY A 564 9.82 37.01 12.00
CA GLY A 564 9.46 37.64 13.28
C GLY A 564 9.31 36.70 14.47
N ASP A 565 8.07 36.48 14.92
CA ASP A 565 7.74 35.85 16.21
C ASP A 565 7.69 34.31 16.11
N ASN A 566 8.47 33.62 16.95
CA ASN A 566 8.54 32.16 16.98
C ASN A 566 7.19 31.46 17.20
N ASN A 567 6.27 32.03 18.01
CA ASN A 567 4.98 31.41 18.28
C ASN A 567 4.07 31.47 17.04
N VAL A 568 4.05 32.62 16.36
CA VAL A 568 3.34 32.77 15.08
C VAL A 568 3.90 31.78 14.05
N GLN A 569 5.24 31.67 13.96
CA GLN A 569 5.89 30.76 13.02
C GLN A 569 5.65 29.28 13.32
N ILE A 570 5.60 28.87 14.60
CA ILE A 570 5.26 27.49 14.97
C ILE A 570 3.87 27.09 14.45
N ILE A 571 2.86 27.97 14.58
CA ILE A 571 1.52 27.69 14.06
C ILE A 571 1.49 27.73 12.53
N ALA A 572 2.21 28.67 11.90
CA ALA A 572 2.30 28.76 10.43
C ALA A 572 2.94 27.49 9.83
N ALA A 573 4.05 27.03 10.39
CA ALA A 573 4.75 25.83 9.94
C ALA A 573 3.95 24.54 10.18
N TRP A 574 3.25 24.40 11.32
CA TRP A 574 2.32 23.28 11.52
C TRP A 574 1.15 23.30 10.53
N ARG A 575 0.53 24.46 10.28
CA ARG A 575 -0.51 24.61 9.25
C ARG A 575 0.01 24.28 7.84
N LYS A 576 1.26 24.65 7.54
CA LYS A 576 1.91 24.30 6.27
C LYS A 576 2.18 22.80 6.16
N ALA A 577 2.60 22.16 7.24
CA ALA A 577 2.85 20.72 7.27
C ALA A 577 1.56 19.92 7.05
N VAL A 578 0.45 20.33 7.70
CA VAL A 578 -0.89 19.78 7.46
C VAL A 578 -1.29 19.95 5.99
N GLN A 579 -1.12 21.14 5.39
CA GLN A 579 -1.42 21.35 3.95
C GLN A 579 -0.65 20.40 3.03
N ILE A 580 0.61 20.10 3.34
CA ILE A 580 1.43 19.17 2.54
C ILE A 580 0.93 17.73 2.73
N GLN A 581 0.57 17.32 3.96
CA GLN A 581 0.00 16.00 4.23
C GLN A 581 -1.38 15.80 3.57
N ASP A 582 -2.24 16.81 3.57
CA ASP A 582 -3.56 16.76 2.93
C ASP A 582 -3.46 16.63 1.39
N ALA A 583 -2.32 17.04 0.81
CA ALA A 583 -1.99 16.88 -0.60
C ALA A 583 -1.13 15.62 -0.88
N LEU A 584 -0.92 14.76 0.11
CA LEU A 584 -0.35 13.44 -0.13
C LEU A 584 -1.41 12.48 -0.67
N ASN A 585 -0.94 11.59 -1.52
CA ASN A 585 -1.72 10.56 -2.17
C ASN A 585 -1.96 9.40 -1.22
N TYR A 586 -3.07 8.68 -1.41
CA TYR A 586 -3.43 7.56 -0.56
C TYR A 586 -2.36 6.45 -0.60
N ASN A 587 -2.05 5.92 0.59
CA ASN A 587 -1.27 4.71 0.78
C ASN A 587 -1.64 4.10 2.14
N GLU A 588 -1.52 2.79 2.29
CA GLU A 588 -1.70 2.10 3.56
C GLU A 588 -0.45 1.25 3.90
N PRO A 589 0.15 1.41 5.09
CA PRO A 589 -0.02 2.54 6.01
C PRO A 589 0.31 3.89 5.35
N PRO A 590 -0.23 5.02 5.87
CA PRO A 590 0.09 6.35 5.35
C PRO A 590 1.59 6.64 5.31
N ASP A 591 2.08 7.17 4.19
CA ASP A 591 3.51 7.43 3.95
C ASP A 591 4.16 8.40 4.94
N TRP A 592 3.34 9.19 5.66
CA TRP A 592 3.75 9.89 6.86
C TRP A 592 3.06 9.29 8.11
N TYR A 593 3.87 8.85 9.07
CA TYR A 593 3.52 7.92 10.15
C TYR A 593 2.46 8.38 11.18
N TYR A 594 1.94 9.61 11.08
CA TYR A 594 0.87 10.13 11.95
C TYR A 594 0.17 11.36 11.34
N THR A 595 -0.98 11.76 11.88
CA THR A 595 -1.66 12.99 11.46
C THR A 595 -1.02 14.24 12.06
N LEU A 596 -0.62 15.19 11.22
CA LEU A 596 0.00 16.46 11.62
C LEU A 596 -1.00 17.44 12.26
N ARG A 597 -2.31 17.20 12.10
CA ARG A 597 -3.35 17.93 12.86
C ARG A 597 -3.25 17.66 14.36
N GLU A 598 -2.76 16.49 14.76
CA GLU A 598 -2.43 16.15 16.16
C GLU A 598 -1.47 17.22 16.73
N SER A 599 -0.32 17.41 16.08
CA SER A 599 0.70 18.38 16.51
C SER A 599 0.27 19.84 16.36
N LEU A 600 -0.46 20.20 15.30
CA LEU A 600 -1.04 21.54 15.16
C LEU A 600 -2.00 21.84 16.34
N GLY A 601 -2.87 20.90 16.69
CA GLY A 601 -3.80 21.02 17.80
C GLY A 601 -3.07 21.18 19.14
N TYR A 602 -2.03 20.38 19.41
CA TYR A 602 -1.23 20.52 20.64
C TYR A 602 -0.42 21.83 20.68
N ALA A 603 0.13 22.31 19.56
CA ALA A 603 0.78 23.62 19.49
C ALA A 603 -0.19 24.76 19.80
N LEU A 604 -1.43 24.69 19.28
CA LEU A 604 -2.50 25.64 19.59
C LEU A 604 -2.92 25.58 21.08
N LEU A 605 -2.96 24.39 21.70
CA LEU A 605 -3.20 24.25 23.13
C LEU A 605 -2.11 24.93 23.97
N THR A 606 -0.83 24.71 23.64
CA THR A 606 0.32 25.32 24.35
C THR A 606 0.30 26.85 24.27
N GLN A 607 -0.14 27.42 23.14
CA GLN A 607 -0.30 28.87 22.97
C GLN A 607 -1.65 29.43 23.48
N GLY A 608 -2.46 28.63 24.17
CA GLY A 608 -3.75 29.09 24.71
C GLY A 608 -4.88 29.28 23.68
N GLN A 609 -4.66 28.89 22.42
CA GLN A 609 -5.61 29.06 21.31
C GLN A 609 -6.70 27.97 21.30
N TYR A 610 -7.32 27.71 22.46
CA TYR A 610 -8.13 26.51 22.74
C TYR A 610 -9.30 26.29 21.77
N ALA A 611 -9.96 27.36 21.30
CA ALA A 611 -11.05 27.24 20.33
C ALA A 611 -10.58 26.81 18.93
N GLN A 612 -9.38 27.22 18.51
CA GLN A 612 -8.78 26.73 17.26
C GLN A 612 -8.29 25.28 17.41
N ALA A 613 -7.74 24.93 18.59
CA ALA A 613 -7.36 23.55 18.88
C ALA A 613 -8.59 22.61 18.81
N GLU A 614 -9.73 23.02 19.38
CA GLU A 614 -10.99 22.26 19.27
C GLU A 614 -11.38 22.01 17.81
N GLN A 615 -11.31 23.04 16.96
CA GLN A 615 -11.59 22.90 15.53
C GLN A 615 -10.64 21.90 14.86
N VAL A 616 -9.32 22.06 15.04
CA VAL A 616 -8.31 21.20 14.40
C VAL A 616 -8.45 19.73 14.82
N PHE A 617 -8.71 19.45 16.11
CA PHE A 617 -8.95 18.08 16.56
C PHE A 617 -10.28 17.50 16.06
N ARG A 618 -11.32 18.33 15.83
CA ARG A 618 -12.58 17.87 15.20
C ARG A 618 -12.41 17.56 13.71
N GLU A 619 -11.68 18.39 12.98
CA GLU A 619 -11.31 18.14 11.58
C GLU A 619 -10.49 16.85 11.46
N ASP A 620 -9.52 16.65 12.35
CA ASP A 620 -8.71 15.42 12.37
C ASP A 620 -9.53 14.16 12.59
N LEU A 621 -10.40 14.16 13.60
CA LEU A 621 -11.21 12.99 13.98
C LEU A 621 -12.29 12.61 12.96
N ALA A 622 -12.55 13.43 11.94
CA ALA A 622 -13.42 13.07 10.82
C ALA A 622 -12.78 11.99 9.91
N GLY A 623 -11.48 12.14 9.63
CA GLY A 623 -10.66 11.18 8.88
C GLY A 623 -9.95 10.17 9.79
N ASN A 624 -9.13 10.66 10.72
CA ASN A 624 -8.37 9.87 11.70
C ASN A 624 -9.25 9.45 12.88
N ARG A 625 -10.33 8.74 12.56
CA ARG A 625 -11.37 8.30 13.50
C ARG A 625 -10.76 7.56 14.68
N LEU A 626 -11.19 7.92 15.88
CA LEU A 626 -10.72 7.37 17.15
C LEU A 626 -9.19 7.45 17.38
N SER A 627 -8.47 8.39 16.77
CA SER A 627 -7.10 8.73 17.19
C SER A 627 -7.08 9.14 18.67
N GLY A 628 -6.49 8.33 19.54
CA GLY A 628 -6.51 8.58 20.99
C GLY A 628 -5.79 9.86 21.41
N ARG A 629 -4.69 10.22 20.71
CA ARG A 629 -4.00 11.51 20.92
C ARG A 629 -4.89 12.69 20.55
N SER A 630 -5.66 12.60 19.46
CA SER A 630 -6.57 13.65 19.00
C SER A 630 -7.85 13.74 19.83
N LEU A 631 -8.39 12.61 20.31
CA LEU A 631 -9.50 12.57 21.27
C LEU A 631 -9.11 13.24 22.60
N ASN A 632 -7.89 12.99 23.10
CA ASN A 632 -7.35 13.66 24.28
C ASN A 632 -7.13 15.16 24.03
N GLY A 633 -6.60 15.53 22.86
CA GLY A 633 -6.45 16.92 22.46
C GLY A 633 -7.78 17.67 22.41
N LEU A 634 -8.81 17.07 21.81
CA LEU A 634 -10.17 17.60 21.79
C LEU A 634 -10.73 17.78 23.21
N LYS A 635 -10.55 16.77 24.08
CA LYS A 635 -10.95 16.86 25.48
C LYS A 635 -10.28 18.05 26.20
N VAL A 636 -8.96 18.17 26.13
CA VAL A 636 -8.22 19.28 26.77
C VAL A 636 -8.64 20.64 26.17
N SER A 637 -8.92 20.71 24.87
CA SER A 637 -9.40 21.94 24.23
C SER A 637 -10.76 22.41 24.76
N LEU A 638 -11.64 21.47 25.15
CA LEU A 638 -12.94 21.75 25.75
C LEU A 638 -12.81 22.12 27.23
N GLU A 639 -11.99 21.40 28.00
CA GLU A 639 -11.75 21.67 29.43
C GLU A 639 -11.12 23.05 29.69
N LYS A 640 -10.39 23.60 28.71
CA LYS A 640 -9.77 24.92 28.79
C LYS A 640 -10.66 26.08 28.33
N GLN A 641 -11.84 25.82 27.79
CA GLN A 641 -12.77 26.86 27.31
C GLN A 641 -13.88 27.17 28.33
N PRO A 642 -14.05 28.44 28.76
CA PRO A 642 -15.14 28.82 29.64
C PRO A 642 -16.52 28.44 29.08
N GLY A 643 -17.33 27.74 29.88
CA GLY A 643 -18.70 27.35 29.51
C GLY A 643 -18.81 26.15 28.56
N LYS A 644 -17.71 25.55 28.10
CA LYS A 644 -17.74 24.26 27.39
C LYS A 644 -17.83 23.10 28.39
N THR A 645 -18.37 21.97 27.92
CA THR A 645 -18.43 20.70 28.68
C THR A 645 -17.88 19.57 27.83
N VAL A 646 -17.14 18.64 28.45
CA VAL A 646 -16.64 17.43 27.78
C VAL A 646 -17.79 16.42 27.66
N PRO A 647 -18.17 15.95 26.46
CA PRO A 647 -19.19 14.91 26.32
C PRO A 647 -18.75 13.59 26.97
N ALA A 648 -19.69 12.85 27.56
CA ALA A 648 -19.41 11.52 28.12
C ALA A 648 -18.81 10.57 27.06
N LEU A 649 -19.41 10.55 25.86
CA LEU A 649 -18.95 9.78 24.70
C LEU A 649 -17.49 10.06 24.32
N LEU A 650 -16.99 11.29 24.49
CA LEU A 650 -15.59 11.62 24.18
C LEU A 650 -14.61 10.95 25.17
N ASN A 651 -15.00 10.81 26.44
CA ASN A 651 -14.21 10.05 27.42
C ASN A 651 -14.26 8.54 27.14
N GLU A 652 -15.42 8.01 26.76
CA GLU A 652 -15.60 6.59 26.39
C GLU A 652 -14.80 6.22 25.13
N GLN A 653 -14.83 7.08 24.10
CA GLN A 653 -14.02 6.93 22.90
C GLN A 653 -12.52 6.99 23.23
N LEU A 654 -12.07 7.94 24.06
CA LEU A 654 -10.67 8.04 24.48
C LEU A 654 -10.22 6.81 25.28
N GLN A 655 -11.03 6.35 26.23
CA GLN A 655 -10.77 5.13 26.98
C GLN A 655 -10.68 3.92 26.05
N THR A 656 -11.57 3.80 25.07
CA THR A 656 -11.57 2.69 24.09
C THR A 656 -10.34 2.72 23.18
N ALA A 657 -10.00 3.89 22.65
CA ALA A 657 -8.86 4.09 21.73
C ALA A 657 -7.50 3.90 22.40
N TRP A 658 -7.39 4.20 23.70
CA TRP A 658 -6.12 4.24 24.44
C TRP A 658 -5.99 3.13 25.51
N ARG A 659 -6.93 2.17 25.56
CA ARG A 659 -7.00 1.09 26.57
C ARG A 659 -5.74 0.21 26.65
N ASN A 660 -5.03 0.06 25.53
CA ASN A 660 -3.86 -0.79 25.40
C ASN A 660 -2.53 -0.02 25.51
N ALA A 661 -2.57 1.31 25.61
CA ALA A 661 -1.40 2.16 25.44
C ALA A 661 -0.37 2.01 26.56
N THR A 662 0.92 2.07 26.20
CA THR A 662 2.04 2.08 27.15
C THR A 662 2.58 3.49 27.42
N VAL A 663 1.97 4.53 26.84
CA VAL A 663 2.40 5.94 26.96
C VAL A 663 1.20 6.88 27.19
N SER A 664 1.48 8.11 27.61
CA SER A 664 0.47 9.17 27.74
C SER A 664 -0.18 9.54 26.39
N PRO A 665 -1.51 9.78 26.33
CA PRO A 665 -2.18 10.29 25.13
C PRO A 665 -1.83 11.75 24.84
N SER A 666 -1.55 12.55 25.88
CA SER A 666 -0.82 13.82 25.71
C SER A 666 0.62 13.50 25.28
N PRO A 667 1.18 14.15 24.24
CA PRO A 667 2.57 13.99 23.87
C PRO A 667 3.51 14.54 24.97
N LYS A 668 4.81 14.25 24.84
CA LYS A 668 5.86 15.00 25.54
C LYS A 668 5.93 16.42 24.92
N ASN A 669 6.33 17.41 25.71
CA ASN A 669 6.48 18.80 25.25
C ASN A 669 7.73 18.96 24.37
#